data_AF-A0A1Q9CU34-F1
#
_entry.id   AF-A0A1Q9CU34-F1
#
_cell.length_a   1.000
_cell.length_b   1.000
_cell.length_c   1.000
_cell.angle_alpha   90.00
_cell.angle_beta   90.00
_cell.angle_gamma   90.00
#
_symmetry.space_group_name_H-M   'P 1'
#
loop_
_entity.id
_entity.type
_entity.pdbx_description
1 polymer ?
#
loop_
_entity_poly.entity_id
_entity_poly.type
_entity_poly.pdbx_seq_one_letter_code
_entity_poly.pdbx_strand_id
1 'polypeptide(L)'
;MPPCRPTIRCPKAPKEAKLLEVEIRDFLRRNAASCSIQSIFTALAASDTFLSTFYGRMPFVIGCADAVAETWTLEDQLKLLQPGSYPSFADKPELQKEVVKLSGYSRFTHSAIGQLKAHSFMAQDNATADKKVAEETCENLTDELVRERVKNSTWVLSSGNSLSPRLAEVCQSLQSAFQLPFVTLNVYISHLDAPVTAPLHTDRFDSFIMQTEQSHTVIVTAIKIFIIVIIIIIITITITITITITITIIITIIIIIIIIININISISIIDISISIIIIIIIIISIIATIFTVFTTFTAIIIITTIFTVFTTFTTAIIIIITTIFTVFTIFTIFIVFDIIAIIMVITTIILSIVFVKSIIIIVVVIIKTIILIIIIIIIIIINNNIIVIIIVILRHRHGHLRHRHHQGFKRWRIFGTSNAVPAWPVLDSGMTDRGKAGDVLYLEQVGDMLIDETLAPGDVLYLPRGFPHATSTFGLSDEVKKRGSQTSSPYSTSLTVSLLLESVGLTMDKAFRCAAGMHEGRNHLGQCFSAEEVLRATPERQSMRAVLPLGFLARAVAPELKGQNLLEDWERLESTWMEGMVRKMHELAVESGLERWLQSEAGNGVQLRRTLQHLWRSMPIATEWCRVEEKALIEFPFFPADGLMFAKSPSINSPVPTL
;
A
#
# COMPACT_ATOMS: atom_id res chain seq x y z
N MET A 1 -7.20 -6.19 13.39
CA MET A 1 -5.76 -5.91 13.20
C MET A 1 -5.22 -5.34 14.50
N PRO A 2 -3.95 -5.59 14.89
CA PRO A 2 -3.37 -4.89 16.03
C PRO A 2 -3.44 -3.37 15.80
N PRO A 3 -3.66 -2.57 16.86
CA PRO A 3 -3.76 -1.13 16.72
C PRO A 3 -2.45 -0.56 16.14
N CYS A 4 -2.58 0.34 15.17
CA CYS A 4 -1.48 1.13 14.60
C CYS A 4 -0.70 1.79 15.76
N ARG A 5 0.60 1.57 15.85
CA ARG A 5 1.47 2.20 16.84
C ARG A 5 2.56 3.00 16.12
N PRO A 6 2.22 4.17 15.54
CA PRO A 6 3.22 5.01 14.91
C PRO A 6 4.30 5.36 15.93
N THR A 7 5.54 5.43 15.47
CA THR A 7 6.70 5.85 16.25
C THR A 7 7.32 7.04 15.56
N ILE A 8 7.63 8.11 16.30
CA ILE A 8 8.17 9.33 15.71
C ILE A 8 9.61 9.51 16.18
N ARG A 9 10.51 9.73 15.23
CA ARG A 9 11.93 9.98 15.45
C ARG A 9 12.28 11.38 14.97
N CYS A 10 12.76 12.21 15.89
CA CYS A 10 13.41 13.48 15.59
C CYS A 10 14.58 13.67 16.58
N PRO A 11 15.83 13.43 16.17
CA PRO A 11 16.97 13.49 17.08
C PRO A 11 17.16 14.86 17.75
N LYS A 12 16.81 15.94 17.05
CA LYS A 12 16.97 17.33 17.54
C LYS A 12 15.84 17.80 18.47
N ALA A 13 14.69 17.13 18.45
CA ALA A 13 13.51 17.49 19.24
C ALA A 13 12.77 16.25 19.79
N PRO A 14 13.43 15.45 20.65
CA PRO A 14 12.89 14.18 21.09
C PRO A 14 11.62 14.32 21.96
N LYS A 15 11.47 15.44 22.69
CA LYS A 15 10.29 15.70 23.53
C LYS A 15 9.07 16.01 22.68
N GLU A 16 9.25 16.88 21.70
CA GLU A 16 8.23 17.33 20.74
C GLU A 16 7.83 16.18 19.81
N ALA A 17 8.79 15.36 19.37
CA ALA A 17 8.50 14.13 18.63
C ALA A 17 7.67 13.16 19.45
N LYS A 18 7.95 13.03 20.76
CA LYS A 18 7.17 12.18 21.64
C LYS A 18 5.75 12.72 21.86
N LEU A 19 5.60 14.02 21.98
CA LEU A 19 4.29 14.67 22.07
C LEU A 19 3.47 14.45 20.80
N LEU A 20 4.07 14.68 19.62
CA LEU A 20 3.45 14.40 18.33
C LEU A 20 3.04 12.92 18.21
N GLU A 21 3.88 12.00 18.68
CA GLU A 21 3.57 10.56 18.69
C GLU A 21 2.33 10.24 19.52
N VAL A 22 2.18 10.88 20.68
CA VAL A 22 1.01 10.72 21.55
C VAL A 22 -0.24 11.28 20.88
N GLU A 23 -0.17 12.50 20.34
CA GLU A 23 -1.29 13.14 19.63
C GLU A 23 -1.80 12.28 18.47
N ILE A 24 -0.89 11.76 17.63
CA ILE A 24 -1.27 10.88 16.51
C ILE A 24 -1.90 9.58 17.02
N ARG A 25 -1.32 8.94 18.04
CA ARG A 25 -1.87 7.69 18.59
C ARG A 25 -3.26 7.88 19.17
N ASP A 26 -3.47 8.96 19.91
CA ASP A 26 -4.76 9.24 20.54
C ASP A 26 -5.82 9.65 19.49
N PHE A 27 -5.42 10.31 18.40
CA PHE A 27 -6.28 10.53 17.25
C PHE A 27 -6.71 9.20 16.61
N LEU A 28 -5.76 8.31 16.29
CA LEU A 28 -6.06 7.03 15.65
C LEU A 28 -6.94 6.12 16.53
N ARG A 29 -6.72 6.13 17.85
CA ARG A 29 -7.54 5.38 18.82
C ARG A 29 -8.97 5.88 18.87
N ARG A 30 -9.19 7.19 18.97
CA ARG A 30 -10.53 7.79 19.10
C ARG A 30 -11.41 7.53 17.89
N ASN A 31 -10.82 7.51 16.69
CA ASN A 31 -11.57 7.34 15.45
C ASN A 31 -11.75 5.85 15.05
N ALA A 32 -11.29 4.90 15.88
CA ALA A 32 -11.23 3.47 15.54
C ALA A 32 -10.64 3.22 14.14
N ALA A 33 -9.75 4.12 13.70
CA ALA A 33 -9.33 4.19 12.31
C ALA A 33 -8.34 3.06 12.01
N SER A 34 -8.50 2.46 10.84
CA SER A 34 -7.45 1.59 10.31
C SER A 34 -6.15 2.39 10.11
N CYS A 35 -4.99 1.72 10.16
CA CYS A 35 -3.69 2.33 9.89
C CYS A 35 -3.56 2.61 8.38
N SER A 36 -4.34 3.54 7.84
CA SER A 36 -4.28 3.97 6.44
C SER A 36 -3.43 5.23 6.30
N ILE A 37 -2.89 5.47 5.10
CA ILE A 37 -2.16 6.69 4.74
C ILE A 37 -3.00 7.93 5.06
N GLN A 38 -4.28 7.91 4.65
CA GLN A 38 -5.22 8.99 4.96
C GLN A 38 -5.36 9.24 6.46
N SER A 39 -5.50 8.19 7.28
CA SER A 39 -5.64 8.35 8.73
C SER A 39 -4.40 8.97 9.38
N ILE A 40 -3.20 8.64 8.88
CA ILE A 40 -1.94 9.23 9.34
C ILE A 40 -1.89 10.72 8.98
N PHE A 41 -2.23 11.07 7.74
CA PHE A 41 -2.27 12.47 7.32
C PHE A 41 -3.33 13.27 8.05
N THR A 42 -4.53 12.73 8.28
CA THR A 42 -5.57 13.42 9.06
C THR A 42 -5.12 13.64 10.51
N ALA A 43 -4.42 12.66 11.10
CA ALA A 43 -3.86 12.82 12.44
C ALA A 43 -2.79 13.92 12.50
N LEU A 44 -1.92 14.01 11.48
CA LEU A 44 -0.93 15.08 11.35
C LEU A 44 -1.60 16.44 11.17
N ALA A 45 -2.56 16.55 10.25
CA ALA A 45 -3.30 17.78 9.99
C ALA A 45 -4.08 18.26 11.21
N ALA A 46 -4.53 17.36 12.09
CA ALA A 46 -5.21 17.70 13.34
C ALA A 46 -4.25 18.07 14.49
N SER A 47 -2.99 17.67 14.43
CA SER A 47 -2.00 17.88 15.49
C SER A 47 -1.59 19.36 15.61
N ASP A 48 -1.56 19.87 16.84
CA ASP A 48 -1.03 21.21 17.13
C ASP A 48 0.50 21.20 17.15
N THR A 49 1.08 20.11 17.65
CA THR A 49 2.54 19.94 17.68
C THR A 49 3.10 19.90 16.26
N PHE A 50 2.46 19.20 15.32
CA PHE A 50 2.86 19.23 13.92
C PHE A 50 2.82 20.65 13.36
N LEU A 51 1.70 21.36 13.52
CA LEU A 51 1.51 22.71 12.97
C LEU A 51 2.49 23.74 13.54
N SER A 52 2.68 23.73 14.86
CA SER A 52 3.47 24.74 15.58
C SER A 52 4.97 24.48 15.53
N THR A 53 5.38 23.22 15.56
CA THR A 53 6.78 22.84 15.79
C THR A 53 7.43 22.27 14.55
N PHE A 54 6.74 21.41 13.79
CA PHE A 54 7.36 20.66 12.71
C PHE A 54 7.10 21.26 11.33
N TYR A 55 5.86 21.60 10.99
CA TYR A 55 5.50 22.08 9.66
C TYR A 55 6.31 23.33 9.28
N GLY A 56 7.02 23.25 8.15
CA GLY A 56 7.91 24.27 7.61
C GLY A 56 9.19 24.51 8.42
N ARG A 57 9.44 23.76 9.49
CA ARG A 57 10.47 24.09 10.51
C ARG A 57 11.44 22.96 10.83
N MET A 58 10.98 21.72 10.90
CA MET A 58 11.82 20.61 11.36
C MET A 58 11.42 19.28 10.72
N PRO A 59 12.38 18.52 10.18
CA PRO A 59 12.09 17.19 9.66
C PRO A 59 11.88 16.18 10.79
N PHE A 60 11.13 15.12 10.50
CA PHE A 60 10.94 13.97 11.39
C PHE A 60 10.59 12.72 10.60
N VAL A 61 10.82 11.54 11.19
CA VAL A 61 10.44 10.25 10.60
C VAL A 61 9.32 9.61 11.42
N ILE A 62 8.27 9.13 10.77
CA ILE A 62 7.21 8.31 11.37
C ILE A 62 7.30 6.88 10.84
N GLY A 63 7.38 5.89 11.72
CA GLY A 63 7.22 4.49 11.35
C GLY A 63 5.74 4.10 11.25
N CYS A 64 5.24 3.93 10.03
CA CYS A 64 3.83 3.61 9.71
C CYS A 64 3.61 2.15 9.24
N ALA A 65 4.70 1.36 9.16
CA ALA A 65 4.70 -0.06 8.81
C ALA A 65 3.90 -0.38 7.52
N ASP A 66 2.87 -1.22 7.63
CA ASP A 66 2.20 -1.82 6.46
C ASP A 66 1.43 -0.79 5.60
N ALA A 67 1.02 0.35 6.17
CA ALA A 67 0.22 1.35 5.47
C ALA A 67 0.88 1.87 4.20
N VAL A 68 2.22 1.89 4.20
CA VAL A 68 3.06 2.53 3.18
C VAL A 68 3.97 1.54 2.46
N ALA A 69 4.39 0.46 3.14
CA ALA A 69 5.41 -0.45 2.63
C ALA A 69 5.02 -1.11 1.29
N GLU A 70 3.73 -1.38 1.06
CA GLU A 70 3.23 -2.10 -0.12
C GLU A 70 2.60 -1.16 -1.18
N THR A 71 2.67 0.16 -0.99
CA THR A 71 1.97 1.12 -1.86
C THR A 71 2.48 1.09 -3.30
N TRP A 72 3.79 0.95 -3.50
CA TRP A 72 4.40 0.93 -4.83
C TRP A 72 5.74 0.18 -4.81
N THR A 73 6.04 -0.52 -5.90
CA THR A 73 7.25 -1.33 -6.09
C THR A 73 7.86 -1.11 -7.47
N LEU A 74 9.08 -1.58 -7.70
CA LEU A 74 9.65 -1.58 -9.05
C LEU A 74 8.78 -2.36 -10.05
N GLU A 75 8.24 -3.51 -9.65
CA GLU A 75 7.39 -4.32 -10.53
C GLU A 75 6.09 -3.57 -10.91
N ASP A 76 5.53 -2.77 -10.00
CA ASP A 76 4.38 -1.93 -10.33
C ASP A 76 4.73 -0.84 -11.34
N GLN A 77 5.94 -0.27 -11.26
CA GLN A 77 6.41 0.72 -12.23
C GLN A 77 6.78 0.12 -13.58
N LEU A 78 7.36 -1.08 -13.60
CA LEU A 78 7.67 -1.81 -14.84
C LEU A 78 6.41 -2.24 -15.58
N LYS A 79 5.33 -2.59 -14.87
CA LYS A 79 4.03 -2.85 -15.50
C LYS A 79 3.57 -1.69 -16.39
N LEU A 80 3.89 -0.43 -16.06
CA LEU A 80 3.54 0.73 -16.90
C LEU A 80 4.14 0.66 -18.32
N LEU A 81 5.19 -0.14 -18.52
CA LEU A 81 5.82 -0.38 -19.81
C LEU A 81 5.15 -1.52 -20.61
N GLN A 82 4.24 -2.25 -20.00
CA GLN A 82 3.53 -3.36 -20.63
C GLN A 82 2.22 -2.86 -21.26
N PRO A 83 1.87 -3.30 -22.49
CA PRO A 83 0.58 -3.01 -23.09
C PRO A 83 -0.59 -3.45 -22.18
N GLY A 84 -1.63 -2.63 -22.08
CA GLY A 84 -2.85 -2.95 -21.34
C GLY A 84 -2.73 -2.89 -19.81
N SER A 85 -1.58 -2.47 -19.27
CA SER A 85 -1.36 -2.30 -17.83
C SER A 85 -2.08 -1.10 -17.22
N TYR A 86 -2.52 -0.16 -18.06
CA TYR A 86 -3.17 1.06 -17.63
C TYR A 86 -4.66 0.81 -17.34
N PRO A 87 -5.13 0.96 -16.07
CA PRO A 87 -6.48 0.55 -15.69
C PRO A 87 -7.59 1.24 -16.48
N SER A 88 -7.37 2.48 -16.88
CA SER A 88 -8.32 3.30 -17.63
C SER A 88 -8.42 2.96 -19.11
N PHE A 89 -7.58 2.07 -19.62
CA PHE A 89 -7.77 1.48 -20.94
C PHE A 89 -8.63 0.22 -20.91
N ALA A 90 -9.10 -0.24 -19.73
CA ALA A 90 -9.96 -1.42 -19.62
C ALA A 90 -11.16 -1.37 -20.58
N ASP A 91 -11.74 -0.18 -20.77
CA ASP A 91 -12.92 0.03 -21.62
C ASP A 91 -12.58 0.47 -23.07
N LYS A 92 -11.29 0.60 -23.43
CA LYS A 92 -10.81 1.08 -24.74
C LYS A 92 -9.81 0.07 -25.34
N PRO A 93 -10.27 -1.05 -25.93
CA PRO A 93 -9.42 -2.15 -26.42
C PRO A 93 -8.35 -1.73 -27.43
N GLU A 94 -8.60 -0.67 -28.20
CA GLU A 94 -7.65 -0.08 -29.13
C GLU A 94 -6.44 0.54 -28.44
N LEU A 95 -6.63 1.16 -27.26
CA LEU A 95 -5.56 1.77 -26.48
C LEU A 95 -4.80 0.76 -25.62
N GLN A 96 -5.39 -0.39 -25.30
CA GLN A 96 -4.71 -1.47 -24.57
C GLN A 96 -3.51 -2.04 -25.35
N LYS A 97 -3.45 -1.86 -26.67
CA LYS A 97 -2.34 -2.34 -27.50
C LYS A 97 -1.13 -1.42 -27.45
N GLU A 98 -1.30 -0.18 -26.99
CA GLU A 98 -0.22 0.80 -26.94
C GLU A 98 0.48 0.78 -25.57
N VAL A 99 1.80 0.94 -25.58
CA VAL A 99 2.59 1.17 -24.37
C VAL A 99 2.45 2.63 -23.98
N VAL A 100 2.26 2.91 -22.69
CA VAL A 100 2.24 4.29 -22.19
C VAL A 100 3.59 4.93 -22.49
N LYS A 101 3.58 5.96 -23.35
CA LYS A 101 4.78 6.74 -23.62
C LYS A 101 5.11 7.55 -22.36
N LEU A 102 6.20 7.18 -21.70
CA LEU A 102 6.68 7.87 -20.50
C LEU A 102 7.56 9.09 -20.81
N SER A 103 7.57 9.56 -22.07
CA SER A 103 8.29 10.78 -22.46
C SER A 103 7.76 11.97 -21.64
N GLY A 104 8.66 12.73 -21.03
CA GLY A 104 8.33 13.86 -20.14
C GLY A 104 8.01 13.48 -18.68
N TYR A 105 7.58 12.25 -18.41
CA TYR A 105 7.31 11.75 -17.04
C TYR A 105 8.50 11.00 -16.44
N SER A 106 9.24 10.26 -17.27
CA SER A 106 10.34 9.39 -16.85
C SER A 106 11.70 10.02 -17.09
N ARG A 107 12.62 9.87 -16.13
CA ARG A 107 14.04 10.23 -16.29
C ARG A 107 14.95 9.35 -15.44
N PHE A 108 16.21 9.22 -15.85
CA PHE A 108 17.26 8.53 -15.08
C PHE A 108 18.29 9.53 -14.59
N THR A 109 18.59 9.54 -13.29
CA THR A 109 19.64 10.40 -12.71
C THR A 109 20.91 9.59 -12.50
N HIS A 110 22.00 9.99 -13.16
CA HIS A 110 23.26 9.24 -13.14
C HIS A 110 23.92 9.23 -11.74
N SER A 111 24.42 8.08 -11.28
CA SER A 111 25.07 7.95 -9.96
C SER A 111 26.35 8.80 -9.83
N ALA A 112 27.08 9.01 -10.93
CA ALA A 112 28.25 9.88 -10.97
C ALA A 112 27.94 11.39 -10.86
N ILE A 113 26.66 11.79 -10.69
CA ILE A 113 26.31 13.20 -10.41
C ILE A 113 27.06 13.72 -9.17
N GLY A 114 27.44 12.88 -8.22
CA GLY A 114 28.28 13.28 -7.08
C GLY A 114 29.77 13.47 -7.41
N GLN A 115 30.26 13.00 -8.56
CA GLN A 115 31.69 12.96 -8.92
C GLN A 115 32.06 13.87 -10.11
N LEU A 116 31.13 14.14 -11.01
CA LEU A 116 31.38 15.00 -12.17
C LEU A 116 31.54 16.47 -11.74
N LYS A 117 31.93 17.40 -12.63
CA LYS A 117 31.81 18.86 -12.40
C LYS A 117 30.53 19.44 -13.03
N ALA A 118 29.86 18.64 -13.86
CA ALA A 118 28.59 18.97 -14.49
C ALA A 118 27.46 18.29 -13.70
N HIS A 119 26.70 19.10 -12.97
CA HIS A 119 25.80 18.65 -11.88
C HIS A 119 24.35 19.11 -12.09
N SER A 120 23.86 18.91 -13.30
CA SER A 120 22.42 18.96 -13.52
C SER A 120 21.85 17.60 -13.11
N PHE A 121 20.71 17.59 -12.40
CA PHE A 121 19.90 16.36 -12.17
C PHE A 121 19.60 15.62 -13.47
N MET A 122 19.67 16.33 -14.59
CA MET A 122 19.67 15.81 -15.94
C MET A 122 21.12 15.76 -16.43
N ALA A 123 21.69 14.57 -16.60
CA ALA A 123 22.90 14.45 -17.40
C ALA A 123 22.52 14.86 -18.83
N GLN A 124 22.68 16.14 -19.17
CA GLN A 124 22.94 16.48 -20.56
C GLN A 124 24.36 15.98 -20.78
N ASP A 125 24.51 14.94 -21.61
CA ASP A 125 25.80 14.51 -22.15
C ASP A 125 26.38 15.66 -22.97
N ASN A 126 26.91 16.65 -22.27
CA ASN A 126 27.58 17.80 -22.82
C ASN A 126 29.02 17.40 -23.07
N ALA A 127 29.26 16.71 -24.18
CA ALA A 127 30.57 16.78 -24.82
C ALA A 127 30.53 16.55 -26.33
N THR A 128 29.64 15.71 -26.88
CA THR A 128 29.61 15.48 -28.34
C THR A 128 28.25 15.00 -28.82
N ALA A 129 27.55 15.87 -29.54
CA ALA A 129 26.61 15.57 -30.62
C ALA A 129 25.86 14.22 -30.56
N ASP A 130 24.77 14.15 -29.80
CA ASP A 130 23.47 13.82 -30.41
C ASP A 130 22.36 14.02 -29.37
N LYS A 131 21.67 15.16 -29.49
CA LYS A 131 20.37 15.41 -28.83
C LYS A 131 19.38 14.25 -29.07
N LYS A 132 19.58 13.54 -30.19
CA LYS A 132 18.90 12.31 -30.60
C LYS A 132 19.01 11.17 -29.59
N VAL A 133 20.14 11.01 -28.88
CA VAL A 133 20.31 9.91 -27.90
C VAL A 133 19.51 10.17 -26.63
N ALA A 134 19.34 11.41 -26.19
CA ALA A 134 18.52 11.73 -25.01
C ALA A 134 17.00 11.59 -25.28
N GLU A 135 16.54 11.86 -26.50
CA GLU A 135 15.14 11.69 -26.90
C GLU A 135 14.81 10.23 -27.30
N GLU A 136 15.72 9.51 -27.97
CA GLU A 136 15.54 8.08 -28.32
C GLU A 136 15.53 7.16 -27.08
N THR A 137 15.99 7.61 -25.91
CA THR A 137 16.22 6.74 -24.75
C THR A 137 15.01 6.52 -23.83
N CYS A 138 13.92 7.29 -23.95
CA CYS A 138 12.70 7.06 -23.15
C CYS A 138 11.52 6.49 -23.95
N GLU A 139 11.53 6.55 -25.29
CA GLU A 139 10.41 6.10 -26.12
C GLU A 139 10.29 4.56 -26.19
N ASN A 140 11.37 3.82 -25.92
CA ASN A 140 11.42 2.36 -26.01
C ASN A 140 12.01 1.72 -24.75
N LEU A 141 11.52 2.11 -23.56
CA LEU A 141 11.94 1.48 -22.31
C LEU A 141 11.40 0.04 -22.23
N THR A 142 12.29 -0.94 -22.22
CA THR A 142 11.97 -2.33 -21.89
C THR A 142 12.33 -2.62 -20.43
N ASP A 143 11.69 -3.64 -19.82
CA ASP A 143 12.01 -4.07 -18.46
C ASP A 143 13.51 -4.33 -18.25
N GLU A 144 14.15 -4.98 -19.21
CA GLU A 144 15.57 -5.30 -19.16
C GLU A 144 16.45 -4.04 -19.18
N LEU A 145 16.16 -3.10 -20.09
CA LEU A 145 16.89 -1.85 -20.21
C LEU A 145 16.73 -0.97 -18.96
N VAL A 146 15.52 -0.92 -18.37
CA VAL A 146 15.30 -0.18 -17.12
C VAL A 146 16.12 -0.79 -15.99
N ARG A 147 16.06 -2.10 -15.80
CA ARG A 147 16.83 -2.80 -14.75
C ARG A 147 18.33 -2.61 -14.93
N GLU A 148 18.82 -2.63 -16.17
CA GLU A 148 20.21 -2.33 -16.49
C GLU A 148 20.58 -0.89 -16.08
N ARG A 149 19.79 0.11 -16.49
CA ARG A 149 20.07 1.52 -16.19
C ARG A 149 20.02 1.83 -14.71
N VAL A 150 19.04 1.28 -13.97
CA VAL A 150 18.89 1.54 -12.52
C VAL A 150 20.10 1.05 -11.72
N LYS A 151 20.88 0.08 -12.21
CA LYS A 151 22.14 -0.34 -11.53
C LYS A 151 23.07 0.84 -11.26
N ASN A 152 23.10 1.82 -12.19
CA ASN A 152 23.99 2.97 -12.14
C ASN A 152 23.26 4.31 -12.02
N SER A 153 21.94 4.30 -11.76
CA SER A 153 21.13 5.52 -11.74
C SER A 153 19.93 5.39 -10.79
N THR A 154 19.19 6.49 -10.61
CA THR A 154 17.84 6.44 -10.03
C THR A 154 16.82 6.71 -11.12
N TRP A 155 15.86 5.81 -11.28
CA TRP A 155 14.71 6.02 -12.15
C TRP A 155 13.67 6.87 -11.42
N VAL A 156 13.38 8.05 -11.98
CA VAL A 156 12.41 9.00 -11.45
C VAL A 156 11.19 9.01 -12.36
N LEU A 157 10.03 8.76 -11.78
CA LEU A 157 8.73 8.97 -12.41
C LEU A 157 8.08 10.20 -11.81
N SER A 158 7.91 11.24 -12.61
CA SER A 158 7.25 12.48 -12.22
C SER A 158 5.74 12.34 -12.38
N SER A 159 4.96 13.05 -11.54
CA SER A 159 3.49 13.06 -11.62
C SER A 159 2.87 11.66 -11.59
N GLY A 160 3.36 10.78 -10.71
CA GLY A 160 2.89 9.41 -10.58
C GLY A 160 1.39 9.31 -10.28
N ASN A 161 0.79 10.33 -9.66
CA ASN A 161 -0.66 10.41 -9.46
C ASN A 161 -1.45 10.46 -10.77
N SER A 162 -0.90 11.03 -11.83
CA SER A 162 -1.52 11.03 -13.16
C SER A 162 -1.38 9.70 -13.88
N LEU A 163 -0.57 8.75 -13.37
CA LEU A 163 -0.22 7.49 -14.05
C LEU A 163 -0.76 6.25 -13.34
N SER A 164 -1.26 6.37 -12.11
CA SER A 164 -1.81 5.22 -11.38
C SER A 164 -2.89 5.64 -10.38
N PRO A 165 -4.07 4.99 -10.40
CA PRO A 165 -5.11 5.23 -9.39
C PRO A 165 -4.61 5.02 -7.95
N ARG A 166 -3.70 4.05 -7.72
CA ARG A 166 -3.12 3.80 -6.40
C ARG A 166 -2.26 4.97 -5.92
N LEU A 167 -1.53 5.62 -6.83
CA LEU A 167 -0.73 6.80 -6.51
C LEU A 167 -1.60 8.06 -6.38
N ALA A 168 -2.67 8.17 -7.17
CA ALA A 168 -3.68 9.21 -7.02
C ALA A 168 -4.36 9.14 -5.64
N GLU A 169 -4.69 7.94 -5.15
CA GLU A 169 -5.26 7.75 -3.80
C GLU A 169 -4.34 8.29 -2.69
N VAL A 170 -3.02 8.17 -2.86
CA VAL A 170 -2.03 8.76 -1.93
C VAL A 170 -2.09 10.29 -1.96
N CYS A 171 -2.14 10.89 -3.15
CA CYS A 171 -2.31 12.35 -3.29
C CYS A 171 -3.64 12.81 -2.69
N GLN A 172 -4.75 12.14 -3.01
CA GLN A 172 -6.08 12.45 -2.50
C GLN A 172 -6.14 12.30 -0.98
N SER A 173 -5.45 11.32 -0.40
CA SER A 173 -5.32 11.16 1.04
C SER A 173 -4.69 12.39 1.69
N LEU A 174 -3.62 12.94 1.08
CA LEU A 174 -2.98 14.15 1.56
C LEU A 174 -3.86 15.39 1.33
N GLN A 175 -4.40 15.56 0.11
CA GLN A 175 -5.28 16.67 -0.25
C GLN A 175 -6.48 16.77 0.70
N SER A 176 -7.15 15.65 0.96
CA SER A 176 -8.34 15.59 1.82
C SER A 176 -7.99 15.86 3.28
N ALA A 177 -6.90 15.27 3.77
CA ALA A 177 -6.47 15.45 5.16
C ALA A 177 -6.01 16.89 5.43
N PHE A 178 -5.27 17.49 4.51
CA PHE A 178 -4.68 18.82 4.68
C PHE A 178 -5.61 19.92 4.16
N GLN A 179 -6.68 19.54 3.44
CA GLN A 179 -7.64 20.44 2.81
C GLN A 179 -6.94 21.43 1.87
N LEU A 180 -6.02 20.89 1.06
CA LEU A 180 -5.22 21.62 0.09
C LEU A 180 -5.29 20.92 -1.27
N PRO A 181 -5.58 21.63 -2.37
CA PRO A 181 -5.82 21.02 -3.68
C PRO A 181 -4.53 20.64 -4.41
N PHE A 182 -3.45 21.41 -4.21
CA PHE A 182 -2.25 21.30 -5.03
C PHE A 182 -1.25 20.30 -4.42
N VAL A 183 -1.37 19.04 -4.82
CA VAL A 183 -0.47 17.95 -4.43
C VAL A 183 0.10 17.29 -5.68
N THR A 184 1.38 16.93 -5.62
CA THR A 184 2.02 16.08 -6.65
C THR A 184 2.75 14.91 -6.00
N LEU A 185 2.96 13.85 -6.77
CA LEU A 185 3.71 12.68 -6.34
C LEU A 185 4.76 12.32 -7.37
N ASN A 186 5.99 12.13 -6.92
CA ASN A 186 7.07 11.56 -7.71
C ASN A 186 7.51 10.21 -7.13
N VAL A 187 7.92 9.27 -7.98
CA VAL A 187 8.46 7.97 -7.57
C VAL A 187 9.95 7.92 -7.89
N TYR A 188 10.74 7.38 -6.97
CA TYR A 188 12.19 7.22 -7.12
C TYR A 188 12.58 5.78 -6.86
N ILE A 189 13.16 5.11 -7.85
CA ILE A 189 13.70 3.75 -7.73
C ILE A 189 15.20 3.76 -7.96
N SER A 190 15.95 3.28 -6.96
CA SER A 190 17.41 3.25 -6.97
C SER A 190 17.91 1.83 -6.69
N HIS A 191 19.06 1.45 -7.23
CA HIS A 191 19.73 0.21 -6.81
C HIS A 191 20.21 0.32 -5.34
N LEU A 192 20.27 -0.80 -4.59
CA LEU A 192 20.65 -0.83 -3.16
C LEU A 192 22.13 -0.55 -2.87
N ASP A 193 22.95 -0.34 -3.89
CA ASP A 193 24.39 -0.05 -3.74
C ASP A 193 24.80 1.29 -4.37
N ALA A 194 23.83 2.17 -4.66
CA ALA A 194 24.10 3.46 -5.26
C ALA A 194 24.74 4.42 -4.23
N PRO A 195 25.97 4.94 -4.49
CA PRO A 195 26.67 5.88 -3.60
C PRO A 195 25.89 7.17 -3.40
N VAL A 196 25.23 7.64 -4.46
CA VAL A 196 24.40 8.84 -4.47
C VAL A 196 23.15 8.51 -5.27
N THR A 197 21.99 8.63 -4.64
CA THR A 197 20.69 8.54 -5.32
C THR A 197 20.12 9.91 -5.63
N ALA A 198 20.42 10.91 -4.79
CA ALA A 198 20.29 12.31 -5.10
C ALA A 198 21.42 13.09 -4.40
N PRO A 199 22.11 14.01 -5.10
CA PRO A 199 23.16 14.83 -4.51
C PRO A 199 22.58 15.77 -3.44
N LEU A 200 23.45 16.51 -2.75
CA LEU A 200 23.01 17.53 -1.80
C LEU A 200 22.26 18.65 -2.55
N HIS A 201 21.00 18.86 -2.22
CA HIS A 201 20.12 19.84 -2.87
C HIS A 201 18.98 20.30 -1.96
N THR A 202 18.19 21.28 -2.40
CA THR A 202 16.95 21.70 -1.75
C THR A 202 15.75 21.55 -2.67
N ASP A 203 14.57 21.43 -2.08
CA ASP A 203 13.29 21.52 -2.78
C ASP A 203 12.47 22.71 -2.29
N ARG A 204 11.70 23.31 -3.20
CA ARG A 204 10.71 24.36 -2.90
C ARG A 204 9.37 23.85 -2.36
N PHE A 205 9.32 22.59 -1.89
CA PHE A 205 8.07 21.95 -1.45
C PHE A 205 8.19 21.38 -0.05
N ASP A 206 7.09 21.42 0.68
CA ASP A 206 6.91 20.60 1.87
C ASP A 206 6.50 19.19 1.43
N SER A 207 7.32 18.20 1.78
CA SER A 207 7.25 16.86 1.19
C SER A 207 7.13 15.76 2.25
N PHE A 208 6.36 14.74 1.93
CA PHE A 208 6.29 13.47 2.64
C PHE A 208 6.93 12.38 1.80
N ILE A 209 8.06 11.88 2.26
CA ILE A 209 8.82 10.82 1.62
C ILE A 209 8.39 9.51 2.25
N MET A 210 7.68 8.70 1.48
CA MET A 210 7.22 7.37 1.85
C MET A 210 8.22 6.34 1.33
N GLN A 211 8.94 5.68 2.23
CA GLN A 211 9.82 4.60 1.84
C GLN A 211 8.99 3.33 1.63
N THR A 212 9.06 2.76 0.44
CA THR A 212 8.26 1.60 0.05
C THR A 212 9.14 0.40 -0.29
N GLU A 213 8.44 -0.68 -0.61
CA GLU A 213 8.89 -1.97 -1.13
C GLU A 213 9.12 -3.04 -0.07
N GLN A 214 8.12 -3.91 0.03
CA GLN A 214 8.38 -5.34 0.09
C GLN A 214 7.22 -6.12 -0.53
N SER A 215 7.51 -7.03 -1.46
CA SER A 215 6.53 -8.06 -1.84
C SER A 215 7.16 -9.43 -1.96
N HIS A 216 6.78 -10.31 -1.03
CA HIS A 216 6.58 -11.74 -1.28
C HIS A 216 5.43 -12.27 -0.41
N THR A 217 4.27 -11.60 -0.44
CA THR A 217 3.12 -12.00 0.37
C THR A 217 2.32 -13.14 -0.26
N VAL A 218 2.46 -13.41 -1.56
CA VAL A 218 1.64 -14.46 -2.21
C VAL A 218 2.20 -15.86 -1.98
N ILE A 219 3.51 -16.08 -2.14
CA ILE A 219 4.08 -17.44 -2.09
C ILE A 219 4.13 -17.98 -0.66
N VAL A 220 4.53 -17.17 0.32
CA VAL A 220 4.61 -17.63 1.73
C VAL A 220 3.21 -17.87 2.30
N THR A 221 2.21 -17.06 1.92
CA THR A 221 0.83 -17.26 2.34
C THR A 221 0.21 -18.48 1.66
N ALA A 222 0.45 -18.69 0.36
CA ALA A 222 0.01 -19.88 -0.36
C ALA A 222 0.64 -21.17 0.19
N ILE A 223 1.95 -21.18 0.47
CA ILE A 223 2.64 -22.32 1.09
C ILE A 223 2.11 -22.59 2.50
N LYS A 224 1.85 -21.54 3.30
CA LYS A 224 1.26 -21.72 4.63
C LYS A 224 -0.17 -22.25 4.58
N ILE A 225 -1.00 -21.74 3.66
CA ILE A 225 -2.35 -22.27 3.42
C ILE A 225 -2.26 -23.73 2.97
N PHE A 226 -1.34 -24.06 2.06
CA PHE A 226 -1.11 -25.43 1.59
C PHE A 226 -0.69 -26.37 2.73
N ILE A 227 0.24 -25.95 3.60
CA ILE A 227 0.64 -26.72 4.79
C ILE A 227 -0.54 -26.90 5.75
N ILE A 228 -1.35 -25.86 5.97
CA ILE A 228 -2.55 -25.97 6.82
C ILE A 228 -3.56 -26.95 6.23
N VAL A 229 -3.80 -26.92 4.92
CA VAL A 229 -4.67 -27.86 4.22
C VAL A 229 -4.15 -29.30 4.39
N ILE A 230 -2.84 -29.52 4.23
CA ILE A 230 -2.22 -30.84 4.47
C ILE A 230 -2.44 -31.30 5.91
N ILE A 231 -2.24 -30.43 6.90
CA ILE A 231 -2.44 -30.77 8.33
C ILE A 231 -3.91 -31.15 8.59
N ILE A 232 -4.87 -30.40 8.04
CA ILE A 232 -6.30 -30.70 8.17
C ILE A 232 -6.62 -32.07 7.54
N ILE A 233 -6.06 -32.38 6.37
CA ILE A 233 -6.23 -33.68 5.72
C ILE A 233 -5.68 -34.81 6.60
N ILE A 234 -4.48 -34.66 7.15
CA ILE A 234 -3.86 -35.66 8.04
C ILE A 234 -4.70 -35.88 9.30
N ILE A 235 -5.18 -34.82 9.93
CA ILE A 235 -6.04 -34.89 11.12
C ILE A 235 -7.35 -35.62 10.77
N THR A 236 -7.97 -35.29 9.64
CA THR A 236 -9.22 -35.89 9.20
C THR A 236 -9.06 -37.39 8.93
N ILE A 237 -7.98 -37.79 8.27
CA ILE A 237 -7.64 -39.20 8.02
C ILE A 237 -7.44 -39.93 9.35
N THR A 238 -6.68 -39.35 10.28
CA THR A 238 -6.38 -39.95 11.59
C THR A 238 -7.63 -40.17 12.42
N ILE A 239 -8.52 -39.17 12.47
CA ILE A 239 -9.81 -39.26 13.18
C ILE A 239 -10.67 -40.35 12.55
N THR A 240 -10.76 -40.39 11.22
CA THR A 240 -11.57 -41.38 10.50
C THR A 240 -11.08 -42.80 10.81
N ILE A 241 -9.77 -43.05 10.71
CA ILE A 241 -9.16 -44.34 11.04
C ILE A 241 -9.46 -44.73 12.49
N THR A 242 -9.29 -43.80 13.44
CA THR A 242 -9.52 -44.07 14.87
C THR A 242 -10.98 -44.43 15.14
N ILE A 243 -11.92 -43.70 14.54
CA ILE A 243 -13.37 -43.98 14.66
C ILE A 243 -13.69 -45.34 14.06
N THR A 244 -13.19 -45.64 12.85
CA THR A 244 -13.42 -46.93 12.19
C THR A 244 -12.92 -48.08 13.06
N ILE A 245 -11.68 -48.00 13.57
CA ILE A 245 -11.11 -49.02 14.47
C ILE A 245 -11.97 -49.19 15.73
N THR A 246 -12.37 -48.08 16.35
CA THR A 246 -13.18 -48.10 17.58
C THR A 246 -14.54 -48.76 17.34
N ILE A 247 -15.22 -48.40 16.24
CA ILE A 247 -16.51 -49.00 15.85
C ILE A 247 -16.34 -50.49 15.58
N THR A 248 -15.29 -50.89 14.86
CA THR A 248 -15.00 -52.31 14.60
C THR A 248 -14.81 -53.08 15.90
N ILE A 249 -14.03 -52.55 16.84
CA ILE A 249 -13.82 -53.17 18.16
C ILE A 249 -15.15 -53.31 18.94
N ILE A 250 -15.96 -52.25 18.98
CA ILE A 250 -17.26 -52.28 19.65
C ILE A 250 -18.18 -53.34 19.04
N ILE A 251 -18.27 -53.40 17.70
CA ILE A 251 -19.07 -54.41 16.99
C ILE A 251 -18.58 -55.82 17.33
N THR A 252 -17.26 -56.04 17.33
CA THR A 252 -16.68 -57.34 17.70
C THR A 252 -17.02 -57.73 19.13
N ILE A 253 -16.93 -56.80 20.09
CA ILE A 253 -17.31 -57.04 21.49
C ILE A 253 -18.79 -57.39 21.60
N ILE A 254 -19.68 -56.66 20.91
CA ILE A 254 -21.12 -56.94 20.91
C ILE A 254 -21.40 -58.34 20.36
N ILE A 255 -20.75 -58.72 19.25
CA ILE A 255 -20.89 -60.07 18.66
C ILE A 255 -20.44 -61.14 19.67
N ILE A 256 -19.31 -60.94 20.34
CA ILE A 256 -18.81 -61.86 21.37
C ILE A 256 -19.82 -61.99 22.52
N ILE A 257 -20.37 -60.88 23.02
CA ILE A 257 -21.39 -60.90 24.08
C ILE A 257 -22.64 -61.65 23.63
N ILE A 258 -23.13 -61.42 22.41
CA ILE A 258 -24.30 -62.13 21.86
C ILE A 258 -24.02 -63.64 21.79
N ILE A 259 -22.82 -64.03 21.34
CA ILE A 259 -22.39 -65.44 21.30
C ILE A 259 -22.38 -66.01 22.72
N ILE A 260 -21.79 -65.32 23.70
CA ILE A 260 -21.74 -65.77 25.10
C ILE A 260 -23.16 -65.91 25.67
N ILE A 261 -24.05 -64.95 25.45
CA ILE A 261 -25.44 -65.01 25.93
C ILE A 261 -26.19 -66.18 25.30
N ASN A 262 -26.06 -66.40 23.99
CA ASN A 262 -26.67 -67.55 23.30
C ASN A 262 -26.12 -68.88 23.80
N ILE A 263 -24.83 -68.95 24.12
CA ILE A 263 -24.21 -70.12 24.75
C ILE A 263 -24.80 -70.31 26.15
N ASN A 264 -24.88 -69.25 26.97
CA ASN A 264 -25.38 -69.34 28.35
C ASN A 264 -26.87 -69.74 28.44
N ILE A 265 -27.70 -69.33 27.48
CA ILE A 265 -29.11 -69.73 27.40
C ILE A 265 -29.26 -71.20 26.98
N SER A 266 -28.27 -71.78 26.30
CA SER A 266 -28.29 -73.19 25.86
C SER A 266 -27.71 -74.16 26.90
N ILE A 267 -27.18 -73.68 28.03
CA ILE A 267 -26.58 -74.53 29.06
C ILE A 267 -27.61 -74.83 30.15
N SER A 268 -28.55 -75.69 29.77
CA SER A 268 -29.07 -76.71 30.66
C SER A 268 -28.66 -78.03 30.04
N ILE A 269 -27.60 -78.62 30.62
CA ILE A 269 -27.01 -79.94 30.37
C ILE A 269 -25.82 -79.94 29.37
N ILE A 270 -24.67 -80.46 29.86
CA ILE A 270 -23.41 -80.91 29.20
C ILE A 270 -22.18 -79.98 29.34
N ASP A 271 -21.31 -80.37 30.27
CA ASP A 271 -20.22 -79.60 30.91
C ASP A 271 -18.80 -79.84 30.31
N ILE A 272 -18.69 -80.27 29.05
CA ILE A 272 -17.36 -80.53 28.41
C ILE A 272 -17.20 -79.82 27.06
N SER A 273 -18.29 -79.54 26.36
CA SER A 273 -18.27 -78.85 25.05
C SER A 273 -17.96 -77.35 25.16
N ILE A 274 -18.29 -76.74 26.30
CA ILE A 274 -18.20 -75.29 26.52
C ILE A 274 -16.74 -74.85 26.69
N SER A 275 -15.91 -75.63 27.37
CA SER A 275 -14.48 -75.36 27.51
C SER A 275 -13.75 -75.40 26.16
N ILE A 276 -14.15 -76.29 25.25
CA ILE A 276 -13.58 -76.35 23.89
C ILE A 276 -14.04 -75.15 23.06
N ILE A 277 -15.31 -74.73 23.17
CA ILE A 277 -15.83 -73.55 22.47
C ILE A 277 -15.16 -72.26 22.99
N ILE A 278 -14.94 -72.13 24.30
CA ILE A 278 -14.23 -70.99 24.89
C ILE A 278 -12.78 -70.95 24.41
N ILE A 279 -12.08 -72.10 24.36
CA ILE A 279 -10.72 -72.19 23.82
C ILE A 279 -10.69 -71.80 22.33
N ILE A 280 -11.66 -72.26 21.53
CA ILE A 280 -11.77 -71.88 20.11
C ILE A 280 -12.05 -70.39 19.95
N ILE A 281 -12.91 -69.78 20.78
CA ILE A 281 -13.19 -68.34 20.75
C ILE A 281 -11.94 -67.53 21.15
N ILE A 282 -11.18 -67.97 22.15
CA ILE A 282 -9.92 -67.34 22.54
C ILE A 282 -8.89 -67.44 21.40
N ILE A 283 -8.78 -68.60 20.75
CA ILE A 283 -7.89 -68.79 19.59
C ILE A 283 -8.32 -67.91 18.41
N ILE A 284 -9.62 -67.83 18.10
CA ILE A 284 -10.13 -66.96 17.04
C ILE A 284 -9.89 -65.48 17.38
N SER A 285 -10.03 -65.09 18.65
CA SER A 285 -9.75 -63.73 19.11
C SER A 285 -8.26 -63.38 19.01
N ILE A 286 -7.37 -64.30 19.37
CA ILE A 286 -5.92 -64.13 19.19
C ILE A 286 -5.56 -64.05 17.71
N ILE A 287 -6.13 -64.91 16.87
CA ILE A 287 -5.93 -64.88 15.41
C ILE A 287 -6.44 -63.57 14.81
N ALA A 288 -7.62 -63.09 15.23
CA ALA A 288 -8.15 -61.80 14.78
C ALA A 288 -7.26 -60.63 15.22
N THR A 289 -6.68 -60.69 16.42
CA THR A 289 -5.76 -59.67 16.93
C THR A 289 -4.45 -59.68 16.15
N ILE A 290 -3.87 -60.84 15.87
CA ILE A 290 -2.68 -61.00 15.03
C ILE A 290 -2.96 -60.51 13.61
N PHE A 291 -4.13 -60.85 13.05
CA PHE A 291 -4.54 -60.39 11.72
C PHE A 291 -4.72 -58.87 11.68
N THR A 292 -5.20 -58.25 12.76
CA THR A 292 -5.32 -56.80 12.88
C THR A 292 -3.96 -56.13 12.97
N VAL A 293 -3.01 -56.69 13.73
CA VAL A 293 -1.63 -56.19 13.76
C VAL A 293 -0.98 -56.32 12.38
N PHE A 294 -1.21 -57.43 11.67
CA PHE A 294 -0.67 -57.67 10.34
C PHE A 294 -1.28 -56.74 9.29
N THR A 295 -2.58 -56.48 9.33
CA THR A 295 -3.23 -55.50 8.42
C THR A 295 -2.80 -54.08 8.72
N THR A 296 -2.53 -53.74 9.99
CA THR A 296 -2.00 -52.42 10.37
C THR A 296 -0.57 -52.24 9.86
N PHE A 297 0.29 -53.26 10.00
CA PHE A 297 1.66 -53.23 9.49
C PHE A 297 1.70 -53.19 7.94
N THR A 298 0.80 -53.94 7.31
CA THR A 298 0.61 -53.94 5.85
C THR A 298 0.09 -52.58 5.36
N ALA A 299 -0.82 -51.93 6.11
CA ALA A 299 -1.29 -50.58 5.80
C ALA A 299 -0.18 -49.54 5.90
N ILE A 300 0.73 -49.64 6.87
CA ILE A 300 1.89 -48.74 7.00
C ILE A 300 2.85 -48.92 5.81
N ILE A 301 3.15 -50.16 5.42
CA ILE A 301 3.98 -50.45 4.24
C ILE A 301 3.30 -49.95 2.96
N ILE A 302 1.99 -50.17 2.81
CA ILE A 302 1.20 -49.69 1.68
C ILE A 302 1.16 -48.17 1.63
N ILE A 303 0.99 -47.46 2.75
CA ILE A 303 1.00 -45.99 2.78
C ILE A 303 2.38 -45.45 2.40
N THR A 304 3.46 -46.06 2.89
CA THR A 304 4.84 -45.66 2.56
C THR A 304 5.15 -45.93 1.07
N THR A 305 4.62 -47.03 0.53
CA THR A 305 4.74 -47.38 -0.89
C THR A 305 3.87 -46.48 -1.76
N ILE A 306 2.63 -46.17 -1.34
CA ILE A 306 1.74 -45.22 -1.99
C ILE A 306 2.36 -43.84 -2.01
N PHE A 307 3.03 -43.38 -0.95
CA PHE A 307 3.70 -42.07 -0.94
C PHE A 307 4.84 -42.01 -1.95
N THR A 308 5.63 -43.08 -2.04
CA THR A 308 6.74 -43.22 -3.02
C THR A 308 6.22 -43.36 -4.46
N VAL A 309 5.09 -44.06 -4.64
CA VAL A 309 4.35 -44.18 -5.90
C VAL A 309 3.66 -42.87 -6.24
N PHE A 310 3.11 -42.10 -5.31
CA PHE A 310 2.42 -40.84 -5.60
C PHE A 310 3.40 -39.79 -6.14
N THR A 311 4.63 -39.75 -5.61
CA THR A 311 5.71 -38.90 -6.14
C THR A 311 6.15 -39.27 -7.55
N THR A 312 5.99 -40.54 -7.97
CA THR A 312 6.32 -41.00 -9.33
C THR A 312 5.10 -41.06 -10.26
N PHE A 313 3.90 -41.23 -9.71
CA PHE A 313 2.61 -41.36 -10.38
C PHE A 313 1.99 -40.00 -10.69
N THR A 314 2.22 -38.96 -9.88
CA THR A 314 1.80 -37.58 -10.23
C THR A 314 2.45 -37.12 -11.53
N THR A 315 3.71 -37.50 -11.75
CA THR A 315 4.46 -37.25 -12.99
C THR A 315 3.92 -38.05 -14.19
N ALA A 316 3.33 -39.22 -13.97
CA ALA A 316 2.74 -40.07 -15.01
C ALA A 316 1.23 -39.79 -15.28
N ILE A 317 0.47 -39.37 -14.27
CA ILE A 317 -0.95 -39.00 -14.34
C ILE A 317 -1.16 -37.79 -15.26
N ILE A 318 -0.27 -36.79 -15.19
CA ILE A 318 -0.36 -35.61 -16.07
C ILE A 318 -0.27 -36.02 -17.55
N ILE A 319 0.51 -37.05 -17.87
CA ILE A 319 0.68 -37.57 -19.23
C ILE A 319 -0.55 -38.41 -19.65
N ILE A 320 -1.12 -39.20 -18.73
CA ILE A 320 -2.24 -40.14 -19.01
C ILE A 320 -3.62 -39.47 -19.04
N ILE A 321 -3.88 -38.48 -18.17
CA ILE A 321 -5.17 -37.74 -18.15
C ILE A 321 -5.42 -37.05 -19.48
N THR A 322 -4.38 -36.51 -20.10
CA THR A 322 -4.44 -35.86 -21.42
C THR A 322 -4.84 -36.83 -22.54
N THR A 323 -4.57 -38.13 -22.38
CA THR A 323 -4.89 -39.18 -23.38
C THR A 323 -6.25 -39.83 -23.15
N ILE A 324 -6.70 -39.95 -21.88
CA ILE A 324 -7.97 -40.62 -21.53
C ILE A 324 -9.19 -39.73 -21.81
N PHE A 325 -9.07 -38.41 -21.64
CA PHE A 325 -10.19 -37.48 -21.89
C PHE A 325 -10.67 -37.53 -23.35
N THR A 326 -9.75 -37.78 -24.27
CA THR A 326 -10.01 -37.93 -25.71
C THR A 326 -10.79 -39.21 -26.04
N VAL A 327 -10.63 -40.27 -25.23
CA VAL A 327 -11.27 -41.58 -25.44
C VAL A 327 -12.64 -41.66 -24.74
N PHE A 328 -12.79 -41.04 -23.56
CA PHE A 328 -14.02 -41.10 -22.76
C PHE A 328 -15.20 -40.35 -23.40
N THR A 329 -14.91 -39.29 -24.16
CA THR A 329 -15.93 -38.51 -24.88
C THR A 329 -16.58 -39.34 -26.01
N ILE A 330 -15.85 -40.29 -26.60
CA ILE A 330 -16.34 -41.17 -27.67
C ILE A 330 -17.20 -42.32 -27.09
N PHE A 331 -16.87 -42.81 -25.89
CA PHE A 331 -17.53 -43.97 -25.27
C PHE A 331 -18.87 -43.63 -24.59
N THR A 332 -18.99 -42.40 -24.06
CA THR A 332 -20.20 -41.95 -23.33
C THR A 332 -21.42 -41.81 -24.26
N ILE A 333 -21.21 -41.59 -25.56
CA ILE A 333 -22.28 -41.51 -26.57
C ILE A 333 -22.93 -42.88 -26.84
N PHE A 334 -22.23 -43.99 -26.63
CA PHE A 334 -22.74 -45.34 -26.88
C PHE A 334 -23.55 -45.93 -25.72
N ILE A 335 -23.19 -45.65 -24.46
CA ILE A 335 -23.80 -46.28 -23.27
C ILE A 335 -25.21 -45.74 -22.95
N VAL A 336 -25.49 -44.48 -23.31
CA VAL A 336 -26.79 -43.86 -23.03
C VAL A 336 -27.94 -44.54 -23.80
N PHE A 337 -27.65 -45.18 -24.94
CA PHE A 337 -28.66 -45.90 -25.72
C PHE A 337 -29.06 -47.27 -25.12
N ASP A 338 -28.17 -47.95 -24.40
CA ASP A 338 -28.43 -49.30 -23.85
C ASP A 338 -29.15 -49.28 -22.49
N ILE A 339 -28.97 -48.22 -21.70
CA ILE A 339 -29.57 -48.10 -20.35
C ILE A 339 -31.09 -47.87 -20.40
N ILE A 340 -31.60 -47.21 -21.46
CA ILE A 340 -33.03 -46.93 -21.62
C ILE A 340 -33.83 -48.22 -21.87
N ALA A 341 -33.23 -49.23 -22.51
CA ALA A 341 -33.88 -50.52 -22.79
C ALA A 341 -34.02 -51.42 -21.53
N ILE A 342 -33.10 -51.31 -20.58
CA ILE A 342 -33.05 -52.17 -19.38
C ILE A 342 -34.05 -51.71 -18.29
N ILE A 343 -34.29 -50.40 -18.19
CA ILE A 343 -35.19 -49.82 -17.18
C ILE A 343 -36.66 -50.21 -17.43
N MET A 344 -37.06 -50.45 -18.68
CA MET A 344 -38.42 -50.90 -19.02
C MET A 344 -38.73 -52.34 -18.59
N VAL A 345 -37.71 -53.20 -18.43
CA VAL A 345 -37.90 -54.62 -18.08
C VAL A 345 -37.95 -54.83 -16.57
N ILE A 346 -37.20 -54.04 -15.80
CA ILE A 346 -37.06 -54.19 -14.33
C ILE A 346 -38.29 -53.67 -13.58
N THR A 347 -38.97 -52.66 -14.14
CA THR A 347 -40.14 -52.03 -13.49
C THR A 347 -41.35 -52.98 -13.42
N THR A 348 -41.44 -53.97 -14.31
CA THR A 348 -42.54 -54.94 -14.40
C THR A 348 -42.41 -56.09 -13.39
N ILE A 349 -41.20 -56.35 -12.87
CA ILE A 349 -40.91 -57.50 -11.98
C ILE A 349 -41.01 -57.11 -10.49
N ILE A 350 -40.77 -55.84 -10.15
CA ILE A 350 -40.72 -55.38 -8.76
C ILE A 350 -42.12 -55.22 -8.13
N LEU A 351 -43.19 -55.15 -8.94
CA LEU A 351 -44.54 -54.86 -8.43
C LEU A 351 -45.25 -56.05 -7.74
N SER A 352 -44.70 -57.27 -7.76
CA SER A 352 -45.47 -58.48 -7.41
C SER A 352 -45.10 -59.19 -6.09
N ILE A 353 -44.08 -58.77 -5.31
CA ILE A 353 -43.56 -59.67 -4.24
C ILE A 353 -43.45 -59.10 -2.81
N VAL A 354 -43.56 -57.79 -2.52
CA VAL A 354 -43.22 -57.34 -1.15
C VAL A 354 -44.24 -56.39 -0.52
N PHE A 355 -45.27 -56.94 0.15
CA PHE A 355 -46.23 -56.11 0.91
C PHE A 355 -46.40 -56.41 2.42
N VAL A 356 -45.80 -57.44 3.05
CA VAL A 356 -46.12 -57.70 4.49
C VAL A 356 -44.91 -57.84 5.45
N LYS A 357 -43.66 -57.93 4.98
CA LYS A 357 -42.46 -57.90 5.86
C LYS A 357 -41.74 -56.54 5.93
N SER A 358 -42.19 -55.55 5.16
CA SER A 358 -41.45 -54.30 4.97
C SER A 358 -41.54 -53.32 6.13
N ILE A 359 -42.62 -53.30 6.92
CA ILE A 359 -42.84 -52.19 7.86
C ILE A 359 -41.88 -52.22 9.05
N ILE A 360 -41.55 -53.39 9.62
CA ILE A 360 -40.63 -53.48 10.77
C ILE A 360 -39.17 -53.27 10.34
N ILE A 361 -38.78 -53.80 9.17
CA ILE A 361 -37.44 -53.59 8.60
C ILE A 361 -37.26 -52.13 8.18
N ILE A 362 -38.28 -51.51 7.58
CA ILE A 362 -38.27 -50.09 7.22
C ILE A 362 -38.14 -49.23 8.48
N VAL A 363 -38.87 -49.52 9.56
CA VAL A 363 -38.75 -48.74 10.81
C VAL A 363 -37.35 -48.87 11.43
N VAL A 364 -36.76 -50.07 11.47
CA VAL A 364 -35.39 -50.26 12.00
C VAL A 364 -34.33 -49.60 11.10
N VAL A 365 -34.50 -49.66 9.78
CA VAL A 365 -33.61 -48.99 8.81
C VAL A 365 -33.76 -47.48 8.90
N ILE A 366 -34.97 -46.95 9.03
CA ILE A 366 -35.24 -45.51 9.22
C ILE A 366 -34.60 -45.04 10.53
N ILE A 367 -34.77 -45.76 11.64
CA ILE A 367 -34.18 -45.36 12.93
C ILE A 367 -32.64 -45.38 12.85
N LYS A 368 -32.03 -46.43 12.27
CA LYS A 368 -30.57 -46.47 12.06
C LYS A 368 -30.07 -45.36 11.14
N THR A 369 -30.83 -45.04 10.10
CA THR A 369 -30.49 -43.98 9.14
C THR A 369 -30.62 -42.59 9.80
N ILE A 370 -31.65 -42.36 10.61
CA ILE A 370 -31.82 -41.11 11.37
C ILE A 370 -30.69 -40.95 12.39
N ILE A 371 -30.33 -42.00 13.13
CA ILE A 371 -29.21 -41.96 14.08
C ILE A 371 -27.89 -41.66 13.36
N LEU A 372 -27.64 -42.30 12.21
CA LEU A 372 -26.45 -42.03 11.40
C LEU A 372 -26.42 -40.59 10.87
N ILE A 373 -27.55 -40.06 10.39
CA ILE A 373 -27.68 -38.68 9.94
C ILE A 373 -27.42 -37.70 11.09
N ILE A 374 -27.96 -37.97 12.29
CA ILE A 374 -27.71 -37.14 13.48
C ILE A 374 -26.23 -37.15 13.87
N ILE A 375 -25.57 -38.31 13.84
CA ILE A 375 -24.12 -38.41 14.10
C ILE A 375 -23.31 -37.64 13.06
N ILE A 376 -23.66 -37.75 11.78
CA ILE A 376 -23.00 -37.00 10.70
C ILE A 376 -23.20 -35.49 10.89
N ILE A 377 -24.41 -35.04 11.23
CA ILE A 377 -24.71 -33.63 11.48
C ILE A 377 -23.91 -33.13 12.70
N ILE A 378 -23.81 -33.91 13.77
CA ILE A 378 -23.01 -33.56 14.96
C ILE A 378 -21.53 -33.46 14.59
N ILE A 379 -20.99 -34.40 13.81
CA ILE A 379 -19.59 -34.35 13.33
C ILE A 379 -19.35 -33.11 12.45
N ILE A 380 -20.29 -32.77 11.55
CA ILE A 380 -20.20 -31.58 10.70
C ILE A 380 -20.23 -30.30 11.56
N ILE A 381 -21.12 -30.23 12.57
CA ILE A 381 -21.21 -29.08 13.47
C ILE A 381 -19.94 -28.94 14.31
N ILE A 382 -19.40 -30.04 14.85
CA ILE A 382 -18.15 -30.03 15.62
C ILE A 382 -16.97 -29.63 14.74
N ASN A 383 -16.84 -30.19 13.53
CA ASN A 383 -15.77 -29.82 12.60
C ASN A 383 -15.88 -28.37 12.14
N ASN A 384 -17.07 -27.86 11.83
CA ASN A 384 -17.24 -26.46 11.47
C ASN A 384 -16.87 -25.52 12.62
N ASN A 385 -17.22 -25.85 13.86
CA ASN A 385 -16.84 -25.05 15.03
C ASN A 385 -15.33 -25.12 15.32
N ILE A 386 -14.69 -26.29 15.15
CA ILE A 386 -13.23 -26.43 15.29
C ILE A 386 -12.51 -25.66 14.18
N ILE A 387 -12.99 -25.69 12.94
CA ILE A 387 -12.44 -24.92 11.83
C ILE A 387 -12.54 -23.42 12.12
N VAL A 388 -13.68 -22.94 12.64
CA VAL A 388 -13.86 -21.53 13.03
C VAL A 388 -12.91 -21.15 14.17
N ILE A 389 -12.76 -21.99 15.20
CA ILE A 389 -11.85 -21.75 16.33
C ILE A 389 -10.38 -21.74 15.86
N ILE A 390 -9.97 -22.66 14.98
CA ILE A 390 -8.63 -22.69 14.40
C ILE A 390 -8.38 -21.46 13.53
N ILE A 391 -9.36 -21.03 12.70
CA ILE A 391 -9.27 -19.79 11.93
C ILE A 391 -9.11 -18.57 12.85
N VAL A 392 -9.85 -18.51 13.97
CA VAL A 392 -9.76 -17.42 14.94
C VAL A 392 -8.42 -17.43 15.68
N ILE A 393 -7.94 -18.59 16.15
CA ILE A 393 -6.63 -18.73 16.83
C ILE A 393 -5.48 -18.41 15.87
N LEU A 394 -5.53 -18.89 14.63
CA LEU A 394 -4.51 -18.60 13.62
C LEU A 394 -4.52 -17.12 13.22
N ARG A 395 -5.69 -16.51 13.06
CA ARG A 395 -5.83 -15.06 12.79
C ARG A 395 -5.27 -14.22 13.95
N HIS A 396 -5.32 -14.70 15.19
CA HIS A 396 -4.76 -14.03 16.35
C HIS A 396 -3.23 -14.23 16.49
N ARG A 397 -2.69 -15.42 16.19
CA ARG A 397 -1.23 -15.72 16.24
C ARG A 397 -0.44 -15.17 15.05
N HIS A 398 -1.10 -14.87 13.92
CA HIS A 398 -0.49 -14.31 12.71
C HIS A 398 0.12 -12.90 12.88
N GLY A 399 -0.21 -12.18 13.95
CA GLY A 399 0.30 -10.82 14.17
C GLY A 399 1.76 -10.73 14.63
N HIS A 400 2.39 -11.83 15.08
CA HIS A 400 3.64 -11.74 15.85
C HIS A 400 4.92 -12.24 15.17
N LEU A 401 4.85 -12.95 14.04
CA LEU A 401 6.02 -13.52 13.34
C LEU A 401 6.16 -13.00 11.89
N ARG A 402 6.10 -11.68 11.71
CA ARG A 402 6.54 -11.05 10.45
C ARG A 402 8.03 -10.77 10.54
N HIS A 403 8.84 -11.68 10.03
CA HIS A 403 10.21 -11.36 9.65
C HIS A 403 10.12 -10.28 8.57
N ARG A 404 10.44 -9.03 8.93
CA ARG A 404 10.59 -7.94 7.96
C ARG A 404 11.83 -8.30 7.14
N HIS A 405 11.65 -8.64 5.86
CA HIS A 405 12.80 -8.69 4.98
C HIS A 405 13.35 -7.26 4.82
N HIS A 406 14.58 -7.11 4.35
CA HIS A 406 15.24 -5.80 4.29
C HIS A 406 15.28 -5.16 2.89
N GLN A 407 14.21 -5.30 2.11
CA GLN A 407 14.10 -4.62 0.81
C GLN A 407 13.79 -3.14 1.01
N GLY A 408 14.07 -2.28 0.03
CA GLY A 408 13.51 -0.93 0.09
C GLY A 408 14.15 0.00 1.12
N PHE A 409 15.44 -0.11 1.45
CA PHE A 409 16.08 0.82 2.41
C PHE A 409 16.78 1.97 1.69
N LYS A 410 16.65 3.19 2.22
CA LYS A 410 17.36 4.38 1.72
C LYS A 410 17.84 5.23 2.87
N ARG A 411 19.11 5.65 2.83
CA ARG A 411 19.68 6.58 3.81
C ARG A 411 19.38 8.02 3.41
N TRP A 412 18.87 8.78 4.36
CA TRP A 412 18.53 10.20 4.22
C TRP A 412 19.37 11.01 5.19
N ARG A 413 20.07 12.01 4.65
CA ARG A 413 20.78 13.03 5.41
C ARG A 413 20.11 14.36 5.16
N ILE A 414 19.64 15.00 6.23
CA ILE A 414 18.94 16.28 6.19
C ILE A 414 19.70 17.26 7.07
N PHE A 415 19.93 18.44 6.53
CA PHE A 415 20.70 19.50 7.15
C PHE A 415 19.79 20.68 7.46
N GLY A 416 20.22 21.50 8.41
CA GLY A 416 19.61 22.79 8.67
C GLY A 416 19.83 23.74 7.50
N THR A 417 19.06 24.81 7.50
CA THR A 417 19.25 25.93 6.58
C THR A 417 20.40 26.81 7.07
N SER A 418 20.89 27.69 6.20
CA SER A 418 21.96 28.65 6.50
C SER A 418 21.69 29.97 5.79
N ASN A 419 22.56 30.97 5.99
CA ASN A 419 22.48 32.20 5.20
C ASN A 419 22.73 31.95 3.69
N ALA A 420 23.57 30.97 3.36
CA ALA A 420 23.84 30.58 1.97
C ALA A 420 22.70 29.75 1.37
N VAL A 421 21.95 29.02 2.21
CA VAL A 421 20.81 28.20 1.81
C VAL A 421 19.60 28.59 2.64
N PRO A 422 18.98 29.73 2.30
CA PRO A 422 17.88 30.27 3.08
C PRO A 422 16.67 29.33 3.04
N ALA A 423 15.98 29.23 4.17
CA ALA A 423 14.70 28.52 4.25
C ALA A 423 13.66 29.17 3.32
N TRP A 424 12.76 28.34 2.79
CA TRP A 424 11.63 28.77 1.97
C TRP A 424 12.05 29.58 0.73
N PRO A 425 12.74 28.96 -0.25
CA PRO A 425 13.04 29.64 -1.51
C PRO A 425 11.74 30.08 -2.20
N VAL A 426 11.81 31.22 -2.88
CA VAL A 426 10.72 31.82 -3.69
C VAL A 426 11.29 32.23 -5.04
N LEU A 427 10.90 31.52 -6.10
CA LEU A 427 11.61 31.51 -7.38
C LEU A 427 11.72 32.89 -8.05
N ASP A 428 10.62 33.62 -8.12
CA ASP A 428 10.54 34.92 -8.79
C ASP A 428 11.23 36.06 -8.01
N SER A 429 11.70 35.79 -6.80
CA SER A 429 12.57 36.69 -6.03
C SER A 429 14.06 36.37 -6.26
N GLY A 430 14.37 35.58 -7.29
CA GLY A 430 15.73 35.14 -7.62
C GLY A 430 16.25 34.02 -6.70
N MET A 431 15.40 33.47 -5.83
CA MET A 431 15.78 32.38 -4.92
C MET A 431 15.43 31.04 -5.55
N THR A 432 16.39 30.47 -6.27
CA THR A 432 16.22 29.14 -6.89
C THR A 432 16.44 28.02 -5.88
N ASP A 433 15.93 26.84 -6.20
CA ASP A 433 16.39 25.60 -5.56
C ASP A 433 17.92 25.51 -5.68
N ARG A 434 18.59 25.15 -4.59
CA ARG A 434 20.04 24.93 -4.54
C ARG A 434 20.38 23.48 -4.86
N GLY A 435 21.56 23.24 -5.42
CA GLY A 435 22.02 21.90 -5.82
C GLY A 435 21.31 21.36 -7.07
N LYS A 436 20.71 22.22 -7.89
CA LYS A 436 19.98 21.89 -9.13
C LYS A 436 20.44 22.77 -10.28
N ALA A 437 20.14 22.35 -11.52
CA ALA A 437 20.35 23.14 -12.73
C ALA A 437 21.79 23.70 -12.88
N GLY A 438 22.81 22.94 -12.46
CA GLY A 438 24.20 23.34 -12.52
C GLY A 438 24.72 24.06 -11.27
N ASP A 439 23.86 24.48 -10.35
CA ASP A 439 24.27 24.90 -9.00
C ASP A 439 24.73 23.68 -8.19
N VAL A 440 25.87 23.83 -7.52
CA VAL A 440 26.45 22.80 -6.65
C VAL A 440 26.33 23.28 -5.23
N LEU A 441 25.70 22.45 -4.40
CA LEU A 441 25.59 22.73 -2.98
C LEU A 441 26.60 21.90 -2.20
N TYR A 442 27.48 22.58 -1.48
CA TYR A 442 28.53 21.97 -0.66
C TYR A 442 28.11 21.85 0.80
N LEU A 443 28.73 20.92 1.54
CA LEU A 443 28.40 20.66 2.95
C LEU A 443 28.71 21.87 3.85
N GLU A 444 29.70 22.68 3.49
CA GLU A 444 30.10 23.88 4.23
C GLU A 444 29.07 25.02 4.08
N GLN A 445 28.17 24.91 3.09
CA GLN A 445 27.13 25.90 2.83
C GLN A 445 25.82 25.59 3.55
N VAL A 446 25.66 24.39 4.10
CA VAL A 446 24.42 23.98 4.79
C VAL A 446 24.56 24.10 6.30
N GLY A 447 23.45 24.09 7.03
CA GLY A 447 23.45 24.09 8.49
C GLY A 447 23.78 22.73 9.09
N ASP A 448 23.65 22.62 10.41
CA ASP A 448 23.89 21.38 11.15
C ASP A 448 23.07 20.20 10.60
N MET A 449 23.65 19.00 10.62
CA MET A 449 22.90 17.78 10.32
C MET A 449 21.80 17.57 11.36
N LEU A 450 20.55 17.48 10.89
CA LEU A 450 19.34 17.34 11.71
C LEU A 450 18.88 15.87 11.78
N ILE A 451 18.98 15.16 10.65
CA ILE A 451 18.62 13.74 10.52
C ILE A 451 19.70 13.04 9.69
N ASP A 452 20.14 11.88 10.16
CA ASP A 452 20.93 10.91 9.42
C ASP A 452 20.37 9.51 9.72
N GLU A 453 19.38 9.10 8.95
CA GLU A 453 18.57 7.91 9.21
C GLU A 453 18.47 7.06 7.95
N THR A 454 18.46 5.74 8.13
CA THR A 454 18.07 4.81 7.07
C THR A 454 16.59 4.50 7.20
N LEU A 455 15.80 4.96 6.23
CA LEU A 455 14.37 4.67 6.17
C LEU A 455 14.17 3.22 5.74
N ALA A 456 13.32 2.50 6.46
CA ALA A 456 12.84 1.16 6.11
C ALA A 456 11.49 1.27 5.37
N PRO A 457 11.06 0.25 4.61
CA PRO A 457 9.71 0.21 4.07
C PRO A 457 8.67 0.41 5.17
N GLY A 458 7.75 1.34 4.91
CA GLY A 458 6.73 1.75 5.88
C GLY A 458 7.11 2.99 6.71
N ASP A 459 8.35 3.47 6.62
CA ASP A 459 8.72 4.77 7.19
C ASP A 459 8.24 5.92 6.30
N VAL A 460 7.81 7.01 6.93
CA VAL A 460 7.45 8.27 6.28
C VAL A 460 8.31 9.38 6.88
N LEU A 461 9.12 10.02 6.05
CA LEU A 461 9.90 11.20 6.41
C LEU A 461 9.14 12.46 5.98
N TYR A 462 8.90 13.38 6.92
CA TYR A 462 8.50 14.74 6.59
C TYR A 462 9.76 15.59 6.36
N LEU A 463 9.84 16.23 5.19
CA LEU A 463 10.91 17.12 4.77
C LEU A 463 10.34 18.52 4.54
N PRO A 464 10.68 19.51 5.39
CA PRO A 464 10.20 20.86 5.20
C PRO A 464 10.84 21.52 3.97
N ARG A 465 10.09 22.43 3.35
CA ARG A 465 10.56 23.22 2.20
C ARG A 465 11.87 23.94 2.48
N GLY A 466 12.81 23.86 1.53
CA GLY A 466 14.09 24.56 1.55
C GLY A 466 15.18 23.88 2.38
N PHE A 467 14.89 22.74 3.00
CA PHE A 467 15.90 22.03 3.80
C PHE A 467 16.88 21.28 2.89
N PRO A 468 18.19 21.51 3.04
CA PRO A 468 19.19 20.78 2.28
C PRO A 468 19.18 19.31 2.66
N HIS A 469 19.24 18.44 1.66
CA HIS A 469 19.24 17.00 1.89
C HIS A 469 19.98 16.24 0.79
N ALA A 470 20.45 15.04 1.15
CA ALA A 470 21.12 14.11 0.25
C ALA A 470 20.66 12.69 0.54
N THR A 471 20.64 11.83 -0.48
CA THR A 471 20.22 10.43 -0.33
C THR A 471 21.22 9.46 -0.93
N SER A 472 21.34 8.30 -0.30
CA SER A 472 22.20 7.20 -0.75
C SER A 472 21.62 5.85 -0.35
N THR A 473 21.96 4.81 -1.10
CA THR A 473 21.69 3.42 -0.71
C THR A 473 22.97 2.65 -0.38
N PHE A 474 24.14 3.26 -0.62
CA PHE A 474 25.44 2.63 -0.37
C PHE A 474 25.67 2.16 1.07
N GLY A 475 26.31 1.00 1.20
CA GLY A 475 26.61 0.32 2.45
C GLY A 475 25.42 -0.43 3.06
N LEU A 476 24.21 -0.26 2.51
CA LEU A 476 23.02 -0.93 3.02
C LEU A 476 23.02 -2.42 2.70
N SER A 477 23.55 -2.86 1.56
CA SER A 477 23.60 -4.28 1.20
C SER A 477 24.39 -5.12 2.22
N ASP A 478 25.45 -4.58 2.80
CA ASP A 478 26.23 -5.27 3.83
C ASP A 478 25.51 -5.30 5.18
N GLU A 479 24.81 -4.23 5.57
CA GLU A 479 23.97 -4.23 6.77
C GLU A 479 22.81 -5.23 6.65
N VAL A 480 22.20 -5.28 5.47
CA VAL A 480 21.16 -6.25 5.11
C VAL A 480 21.68 -7.68 5.21
N LYS A 481 22.85 -7.97 4.63
CA LYS A 481 23.50 -9.29 4.70
C LYS A 481 23.83 -9.68 6.14
N LYS A 482 24.37 -8.75 6.94
CA LYS A 482 24.70 -8.98 8.37
C LYS A 482 23.48 -9.35 9.21
N ARG A 483 22.30 -8.86 8.86
CA ARG A 483 21.04 -9.21 9.54
C ARG A 483 20.44 -10.54 9.10
N GLY A 484 21.09 -11.28 8.21
CA GLY A 484 20.65 -12.60 7.74
C GLY A 484 19.40 -12.57 6.85
N SER A 485 19.00 -11.40 6.37
CA SER A 485 17.89 -11.27 5.43
C SER A 485 18.40 -11.46 4.01
N GLN A 486 18.06 -12.58 3.38
CA GLN A 486 18.11 -12.65 1.91
C GLN A 486 17.09 -11.66 1.36
N THR A 487 17.56 -10.54 0.81
CA THR A 487 16.72 -9.62 0.03
C THR A 487 16.55 -10.15 -1.37
N SER A 488 15.30 -10.33 -1.81
CA SER A 488 15.00 -10.75 -3.18
C SER A 488 14.99 -9.59 -4.20
N SER A 489 14.80 -8.34 -3.74
CA SER A 489 14.86 -7.15 -4.59
C SER A 489 16.14 -6.35 -4.30
N PRO A 490 17.00 -6.10 -5.31
CA PRO A 490 18.19 -5.25 -5.18
C PRO A 490 17.86 -3.75 -5.29
N TYR A 491 16.60 -3.35 -5.08
CA TYR A 491 16.14 -1.99 -5.30
C TYR A 491 15.58 -1.33 -4.03
N SER A 492 15.58 0.00 -4.06
CA SER A 492 14.96 0.88 -3.09
C SER A 492 13.97 1.80 -3.78
N THR A 493 12.69 1.70 -3.37
CA THR A 493 11.61 2.53 -3.89
C THR A 493 11.16 3.56 -2.84
N SER A 494 10.97 4.81 -3.26
CA SER A 494 10.40 5.86 -2.40
C SER A 494 9.45 6.75 -3.18
N LEU A 495 8.31 7.11 -2.56
CA LEU A 495 7.35 8.08 -3.09
C LEU A 495 7.56 9.42 -2.40
N THR A 496 7.63 10.51 -3.16
CA THR A 496 7.72 11.87 -2.63
C THR A 496 6.41 12.59 -2.93
N VAL A 497 5.57 12.77 -1.92
CA VAL A 497 4.26 13.43 -2.01
C VAL A 497 4.41 14.85 -1.50
N SER A 498 4.19 15.84 -2.35
CA SER A 498 4.58 17.23 -2.09
C SER A 498 3.40 18.19 -2.13
N LEU A 499 3.35 19.14 -1.19
CA LEU A 499 2.41 20.27 -1.20
C LEU A 499 2.99 21.38 -2.11
N LEU A 500 2.24 21.76 -3.13
CA LEU A 500 2.71 22.69 -4.18
C LEU A 500 2.43 24.18 -3.89
N LEU A 501 2.18 24.55 -2.63
CA LEU A 501 1.71 25.92 -2.29
C LEU A 501 2.62 27.04 -2.81
N GLU A 502 3.94 26.92 -2.67
CA GLU A 502 4.87 27.92 -3.23
C GLU A 502 4.77 28.01 -4.75
N SER A 503 4.67 26.86 -5.41
CA SER A 503 4.79 26.76 -6.86
C SER A 503 3.57 27.24 -7.62
N VAL A 504 2.42 27.26 -6.94
CA VAL A 504 1.21 27.93 -7.43
C VAL A 504 1.09 29.37 -6.90
N GLY A 505 2.14 29.92 -6.28
CA GLY A 505 2.16 31.31 -5.82
C GLY A 505 1.37 31.58 -4.54
N LEU A 506 1.07 30.57 -3.73
CA LEU A 506 0.37 30.73 -2.45
C LEU A 506 1.35 30.99 -1.30
N THR A 507 2.06 32.12 -1.36
CA THR A 507 2.93 32.63 -0.30
C THR A 507 2.53 34.05 0.12
N MET A 508 2.96 34.47 1.32
CA MET A 508 2.59 35.77 1.89
C MET A 508 3.01 36.93 0.98
N ASP A 509 4.23 36.88 0.43
CA ASP A 509 4.74 37.92 -0.46
C ASP A 509 3.91 38.08 -1.75
N LYS A 510 3.38 36.97 -2.30
CA LYS A 510 2.48 37.02 -3.47
C LYS A 510 1.15 37.66 -3.13
N ALA A 511 0.57 37.31 -1.98
CA ALA A 511 -0.66 37.94 -1.52
C ALA A 511 -0.47 39.47 -1.33
N PHE A 512 0.64 39.90 -0.73
CA PHE A 512 0.99 41.32 -0.63
C PHE A 512 1.14 41.97 -2.01
N ARG A 513 1.92 41.37 -2.92
CA ARG A 513 2.15 41.93 -4.26
C ARG A 513 0.89 42.02 -5.09
N CYS A 514 0.00 41.02 -5.01
CA CYS A 514 -1.30 41.06 -5.68
C CYS A 514 -2.18 42.18 -5.11
N ALA A 515 -2.24 42.31 -3.79
CA ALA A 515 -3.02 43.36 -3.14
C ALA A 515 -2.47 44.77 -3.46
N ALA A 516 -1.14 44.93 -3.54
CA ALA A 516 -0.46 46.15 -4.00
C ALA A 516 -0.72 46.45 -5.47
N GLY A 517 -0.58 45.46 -6.34
CA GLY A 517 -0.88 45.59 -7.76
C GLY A 517 -2.32 46.01 -8.01
N MET A 518 -3.29 45.46 -7.29
CA MET A 518 -4.70 45.85 -7.43
C MET A 518 -5.02 47.26 -6.90
N HIS A 519 -4.20 47.79 -5.99
CA HIS A 519 -4.34 49.14 -5.48
C HIS A 519 -3.69 50.17 -6.42
N GLU A 520 -2.40 50.00 -6.70
CA GLU A 520 -1.56 50.98 -7.41
C GLU A 520 -1.63 50.81 -8.93
N GLY A 521 -1.78 49.56 -9.40
CA GLY A 521 -1.71 49.19 -10.81
C GLY A 521 -2.96 49.51 -11.62
N ARG A 522 -3.96 50.21 -11.05
CA ARG A 522 -5.25 50.46 -11.73
C ARG A 522 -5.14 51.23 -13.05
N ASN A 523 -4.01 51.85 -13.38
CA ASN A 523 -3.79 52.54 -14.66
C ASN A 523 -2.34 52.52 -15.20
N HIS A 524 -1.40 51.84 -14.51
CA HIS A 524 0.03 51.88 -14.87
C HIS A 524 0.68 50.51 -14.70
N LEU A 525 1.00 49.85 -15.82
CA LEU A 525 1.76 48.60 -15.81
C LEU A 525 3.19 48.87 -15.30
N GLY A 526 3.65 48.06 -14.34
CA GLY A 526 5.04 48.08 -13.86
C GLY A 526 5.41 49.23 -12.92
N GLN A 527 4.45 50.04 -12.45
CA GLN A 527 4.69 51.18 -11.55
C GLN A 527 4.05 50.99 -10.17
N CYS A 528 4.08 49.77 -9.64
CA CYS A 528 3.52 49.45 -8.34
C CYS A 528 4.62 49.53 -7.26
N PHE A 529 4.84 50.73 -6.72
CA PHE A 529 5.88 50.98 -5.72
C PHE A 529 5.77 50.08 -4.49
N SER A 530 4.56 49.82 -3.99
CA SER A 530 4.38 48.93 -2.84
C SER A 530 4.63 47.47 -3.20
N ALA A 531 4.30 47.05 -4.43
CA ALA A 531 4.61 45.69 -4.89
C ALA A 531 6.14 45.51 -5.07
N GLU A 532 6.84 46.55 -5.49
CA GLU A 532 8.31 46.57 -5.58
C GLU A 532 8.96 46.57 -4.20
N GLU A 533 8.41 47.33 -3.24
CA GLU A 533 8.84 47.32 -1.83
C GLU A 533 8.76 45.90 -1.25
N VAL A 534 7.64 45.19 -1.48
CA VAL A 534 7.49 43.78 -1.07
C VAL A 534 8.54 42.90 -1.76
N LEU A 535 8.73 43.04 -3.07
CA LEU A 535 9.71 42.24 -3.82
C LEU A 535 11.14 42.40 -3.28
N ARG A 536 11.52 43.61 -2.88
CA ARG A 536 12.83 43.89 -2.26
C ARG A 536 12.94 43.30 -0.85
N ALA A 537 11.86 43.31 -0.08
CA ALA A 537 11.84 42.75 1.27
C ALA A 537 11.87 41.20 1.28
N THR A 538 11.31 40.53 0.27
CA THR A 538 11.16 39.06 0.25
C THR A 538 12.47 38.27 0.42
N PRO A 539 13.59 38.60 -0.26
CA PRO A 539 14.86 37.91 -0.03
C PRO A 539 15.42 38.10 1.39
N GLU A 540 15.18 39.26 1.99
CA GLU A 540 15.72 39.65 3.30
C GLU A 540 14.88 39.12 4.47
N ARG A 541 13.57 38.93 4.25
CA ARG A 541 12.60 38.59 5.30
C ARG A 541 12.02 37.20 5.06
N GLN A 542 12.55 36.20 5.77
CA GLN A 542 12.07 34.83 5.67
C GLN A 542 10.55 34.71 5.90
N SER A 543 9.97 35.48 6.83
CA SER A 543 8.55 35.43 7.14
C SER A 543 7.64 35.83 5.95
N MET A 544 8.12 36.66 5.04
CA MET A 544 7.43 37.02 3.78
C MET A 544 7.34 35.83 2.82
N ARG A 545 8.24 34.86 2.93
CA ARG A 545 8.30 33.66 2.09
C ARG A 545 7.42 32.52 2.59
N ALA A 546 6.79 32.68 3.76
CA ALA A 546 5.90 31.67 4.31
C ALA A 546 4.75 31.37 3.34
N VAL A 547 4.29 30.12 3.30
CA VAL A 547 3.10 29.73 2.55
C VAL A 547 1.86 30.39 3.17
N LEU A 548 0.84 30.66 2.35
CA LEU A 548 -0.42 31.19 2.83
C LEU A 548 -1.09 30.17 3.77
N PRO A 549 -1.56 30.58 4.96
CA PRO A 549 -2.26 29.74 5.93
C PRO A 549 -3.62 29.20 5.43
N LEU A 550 -3.63 28.30 4.46
CA LEU A 550 -4.82 27.68 3.87
C LEU A 550 -4.99 26.24 4.35
N GLY A 551 -6.21 25.69 4.21
CA GLY A 551 -6.51 24.33 4.67
C GLY A 551 -6.19 24.16 6.16
N PHE A 552 -5.52 23.08 6.54
CA PHE A 552 -5.15 22.82 7.93
C PHE A 552 -4.26 23.92 8.57
N LEU A 553 -3.58 24.73 7.76
CA LEU A 553 -2.76 25.86 8.21
C LEU A 553 -3.60 27.08 8.63
N ALA A 554 -4.87 27.17 8.25
CA ALA A 554 -5.77 28.24 8.64
C ALA A 554 -5.84 28.43 10.17
N ARG A 555 -5.64 27.33 10.92
CA ARG A 555 -5.58 27.32 12.39
C ARG A 555 -4.43 28.15 12.97
N ALA A 556 -3.39 28.42 12.19
CA ALA A 556 -2.25 29.25 12.63
C ALA A 556 -2.62 30.73 12.75
N VAL A 557 -3.65 31.20 12.03
CA VAL A 557 -4.11 32.60 12.05
C VAL A 557 -5.49 32.75 12.68
N ALA A 558 -6.27 31.66 12.71
CA ALA A 558 -7.58 31.57 13.34
C ALA A 558 -7.67 30.28 14.19
N PRO A 559 -7.12 30.29 15.42
CA PRO A 559 -7.13 29.12 16.31
C PRO A 559 -8.53 28.60 16.64
N GLU A 560 -9.57 29.44 16.52
CA GLU A 560 -10.98 29.09 16.72
C GLU A 560 -11.49 28.05 15.70
N LEU A 561 -10.77 27.86 14.59
CA LEU A 561 -11.06 26.85 13.57
C LEU A 561 -10.66 25.44 14.01
N LYS A 562 -10.01 25.28 15.16
CA LYS A 562 -9.54 23.97 15.64
C LYS A 562 -10.71 23.00 15.84
N GLY A 563 -10.63 21.85 15.18
CA GLY A 563 -11.62 20.78 15.27
C GLY A 563 -12.82 20.96 14.34
N GLN A 564 -12.87 22.03 13.54
CA GLN A 564 -13.89 22.21 12.52
C GLN A 564 -13.49 21.53 11.21
N ASN A 565 -14.45 20.98 10.49
CA ASN A 565 -14.23 20.52 9.12
C ASN A 565 -14.31 21.73 8.18
N LEU A 566 -13.17 22.30 7.79
CA LEU A 566 -13.18 23.56 7.02
C LEU A 566 -13.92 23.42 5.70
N LEU A 567 -13.95 22.23 5.08
CA LEU A 567 -14.68 22.02 3.82
C LEU A 567 -16.20 22.10 4.00
N GLU A 568 -16.74 21.68 5.14
CA GLU A 568 -18.18 21.72 5.41
C GLU A 568 -18.64 23.11 5.85
N ASP A 569 -17.78 23.84 6.59
CA ASP A 569 -18.08 25.15 7.15
C ASP A 569 -17.39 26.31 6.40
N TRP A 570 -16.91 26.10 5.18
CA TRP A 570 -15.98 27.00 4.47
C TRP A 570 -16.45 28.46 4.39
N GLU A 571 -17.73 28.68 4.08
CA GLU A 571 -18.33 30.02 4.00
C GLU A 571 -18.45 30.68 5.38
N ARG A 572 -18.80 29.90 6.41
CA ARG A 572 -18.94 30.40 7.79
C ARG A 572 -17.60 30.85 8.35
N LEU A 573 -16.52 30.19 7.94
CA LEU A 573 -15.17 30.40 8.46
C LEU A 573 -14.40 31.51 7.73
N GLU A 574 -14.93 31.99 6.61
CA GLU A 574 -14.32 33.03 5.77
C GLU A 574 -13.96 34.27 6.60
N SER A 575 -14.89 34.79 7.41
CA SER A 575 -14.69 36.01 8.19
C SER A 575 -13.60 35.85 9.26
N THR A 576 -13.66 34.78 10.05
CA THR A 576 -12.67 34.49 11.11
C THR A 576 -11.26 34.34 10.54
N TRP A 577 -11.13 33.58 9.45
CA TRP A 577 -9.83 33.41 8.78
C TRP A 577 -9.32 34.72 8.19
N MET A 578 -10.17 35.48 7.49
CA MET A 578 -9.80 36.77 6.91
C MET A 578 -9.30 37.75 7.96
N GLU A 579 -9.99 37.90 9.10
CA GLU A 579 -9.53 38.79 10.17
C GLU A 579 -8.16 38.37 10.72
N GLY A 580 -7.97 37.06 10.94
CA GLY A 580 -6.69 36.50 11.36
C GLY A 580 -5.56 36.77 10.37
N MET A 581 -5.84 36.60 9.07
CA MET A 581 -4.90 36.86 7.98
C MET A 581 -4.56 38.33 7.83
N VAL A 582 -5.56 39.22 7.86
CA VAL A 582 -5.34 40.68 7.77
C VAL A 582 -4.47 41.15 8.91
N ARG A 583 -4.75 40.70 10.14
CA ARG A 583 -3.90 40.98 11.31
C ARG A 583 -2.48 40.47 11.09
N LYS A 584 -2.32 39.21 10.66
CA LYS A 584 -0.99 38.61 10.46
C LYS A 584 -0.18 39.33 9.38
N MET A 585 -0.82 39.72 8.29
CA MET A 585 -0.17 40.46 7.22
C MET A 585 0.15 41.90 7.64
N HIS A 586 -0.69 42.55 8.44
CA HIS A 586 -0.33 43.84 9.01
C HIS A 586 0.93 43.74 9.90
N GLU A 587 1.00 42.74 10.80
CA GLU A 587 2.22 42.47 11.61
C GLU A 587 3.45 42.28 10.72
N LEU A 588 3.35 41.44 9.69
CA LEU A 588 4.46 41.17 8.77
C LEU A 588 4.90 42.40 7.98
N ALA A 589 3.96 43.26 7.59
CA ALA A 589 4.29 44.50 6.90
C ALA A 589 5.07 45.45 7.81
N VAL A 590 4.71 45.55 9.08
CA VAL A 590 5.44 46.33 10.09
C VAL A 590 6.83 45.73 10.32
N GLU A 591 6.93 44.41 10.55
CA GLU A 591 8.21 43.71 10.77
C GLU A 591 9.17 43.81 9.57
N SER A 592 8.60 43.88 8.36
CA SER A 592 9.37 43.93 7.10
C SER A 592 9.69 45.36 6.65
N GLY A 593 9.21 46.39 7.36
CA GLY A 593 9.44 47.79 7.01
C GLY A 593 8.75 48.23 5.72
N LEU A 594 7.54 47.71 5.45
CA LEU A 594 6.75 48.08 4.27
C LEU A 594 6.00 49.40 4.53
N GLU A 595 6.74 50.49 4.70
CA GLU A 595 6.18 51.79 5.11
C GLU A 595 5.18 52.34 4.08
N ARG A 596 5.49 52.21 2.78
CA ARG A 596 4.58 52.71 1.73
C ARG A 596 3.30 51.89 1.68
N TRP A 597 3.44 50.57 1.80
CA TRP A 597 2.29 49.68 1.94
C TRP A 597 1.38 50.11 3.08
N LEU A 598 1.93 50.31 4.29
CA LEU A 598 1.18 50.68 5.49
C LEU A 598 0.49 52.05 5.38
N GLN A 599 1.06 52.99 4.61
CA GLN A 599 0.47 54.32 4.37
C GLN A 599 -0.58 54.33 3.26
N SER A 600 -0.66 53.27 2.44
CA SER A 600 -1.58 53.18 1.30
C SER A 600 -2.99 52.75 1.72
N GLU A 601 -4.00 52.99 0.88
CA GLU A 601 -5.34 52.41 1.14
C GLU A 601 -5.35 50.87 1.01
N ALA A 602 -4.34 50.29 0.34
CA ALA A 602 -4.12 48.84 0.38
C ALA A 602 -3.71 48.37 1.77
N GLY A 603 -2.89 49.18 2.46
CA GLY A 603 -2.49 49.02 3.87
C GLY A 603 -3.66 49.16 4.84
N ASN A 604 -4.69 49.94 4.48
CA ASN A 604 -5.97 50.00 5.21
C ASN A 604 -6.80 48.70 5.12
N GLY A 605 -6.28 47.68 4.42
CA GLY A 605 -6.82 46.32 4.44
C GLY A 605 -7.93 46.04 3.44
N VAL A 606 -8.49 47.04 2.74
CA VAL A 606 -9.61 46.80 1.80
C VAL A 606 -9.19 45.93 0.62
N GLN A 607 -8.10 46.28 -0.08
CA GLN A 607 -7.62 45.45 -1.20
C GLN A 607 -7.10 44.11 -0.72
N LEU A 608 -6.41 44.10 0.43
CA LEU A 608 -5.94 42.86 1.02
C LEU A 608 -7.09 41.89 1.32
N ARG A 609 -8.18 42.37 1.95
CA ARG A 609 -9.39 41.57 2.20
C ARG A 609 -9.98 41.03 0.91
N ARG A 610 -10.06 41.84 -0.15
CA ARG A 610 -10.55 41.38 -1.47
C ARG A 610 -9.67 40.27 -2.06
N THR A 611 -8.34 40.42 -2.01
CA THR A 611 -7.41 39.37 -2.44
C THR A 611 -7.61 38.08 -1.65
N LEU A 612 -7.63 38.17 -0.32
CA LEU A 612 -7.77 37.03 0.57
C LEU A 612 -9.12 36.34 0.42
N GLN A 613 -10.20 37.12 0.29
CA GLN A 613 -11.55 36.63 0.01
C GLN A 613 -11.62 35.88 -1.31
N HIS A 614 -11.00 36.41 -2.37
CA HIS A 614 -10.94 35.74 -3.65
C HIS A 614 -10.20 34.41 -3.54
N LEU A 615 -9.00 34.42 -2.95
CA LEU A 615 -8.21 33.20 -2.74
C LEU A 615 -8.99 32.16 -1.94
N TRP A 616 -9.61 32.55 -0.82
CA TRP A 616 -10.44 31.66 0.00
C TRP A 616 -11.59 31.04 -0.80
N ARG A 617 -12.35 31.85 -1.54
CA ARG A 617 -13.49 31.35 -2.34
C ARG A 617 -13.09 30.48 -3.52
N SER A 618 -11.87 30.64 -4.03
CA SER A 618 -11.34 29.82 -5.13
C SER A 618 -10.83 28.45 -4.66
N MET A 619 -10.55 28.23 -3.37
CA MET A 619 -9.99 26.97 -2.87
C MET A 619 -10.91 25.75 -3.06
N PRO A 620 -12.23 25.80 -2.74
CA PRO A 620 -13.11 24.66 -3.01
C PRO A 620 -13.19 24.33 -4.51
N ILE A 621 -13.20 25.36 -5.36
CA ILE A 621 -13.23 25.20 -6.82
C ILE A 621 -11.96 24.52 -7.31
N ALA A 622 -10.79 24.98 -6.84
CA ALA A 622 -9.51 24.36 -7.17
C ALA A 622 -9.41 22.91 -6.67
N THR A 623 -9.97 22.63 -5.48
CA THR A 623 -10.01 21.27 -4.91
C THR A 623 -10.85 20.34 -5.75
N GLU A 624 -12.05 20.79 -6.15
CA GLU A 624 -12.90 20.00 -7.02
C GLU A 624 -12.29 19.83 -8.42
N TRP A 625 -11.67 20.87 -8.97
CA TRP A 625 -10.98 20.79 -10.25
C TRP A 625 -9.83 19.78 -10.22
N CYS A 626 -8.95 19.82 -9.22
CA CYS A 626 -7.88 18.83 -9.06
C CYS A 626 -8.43 17.40 -8.92
N ARG A 627 -9.54 17.22 -8.19
CA ARG A 627 -10.20 15.91 -8.04
C ARG A 627 -10.77 15.38 -9.36
N VAL A 628 -11.39 16.25 -10.15
CA VAL A 628 -11.96 15.89 -11.46
C VAL A 628 -10.87 15.64 -12.49
N GLU A 629 -9.85 16.49 -12.57
CA GLU A 629 -8.72 16.33 -13.49
C GLU A 629 -7.91 15.08 -13.17
N GLU A 630 -7.67 14.73 -11.91
CA GLU A 630 -7.01 13.45 -11.59
C GLU A 630 -7.83 12.27 -12.12
N LYS A 631 -9.16 12.32 -12.02
CA LYS A 631 -10.03 11.30 -12.60
C LYS A 631 -10.00 11.32 -14.13
N ALA A 632 -10.01 12.49 -14.75
CA ALA A 632 -10.00 12.65 -16.20
C ALA A 632 -8.64 12.26 -16.84
N LEU A 633 -7.52 12.61 -16.21
CA LEU A 633 -6.17 12.20 -16.63
C LEU A 633 -5.97 10.70 -16.52
N ILE A 634 -6.57 10.08 -15.50
CA ILE A 634 -6.68 8.63 -15.47
C ILE A 634 -7.46 8.18 -16.71
N GLU A 635 -8.66 8.69 -16.99
CA GLU A 635 -9.51 8.24 -18.12
C GLU A 635 -8.97 8.58 -19.54
N PHE A 636 -8.10 9.60 -19.69
CA PHE A 636 -7.64 10.15 -20.98
C PHE A 636 -6.16 10.63 -20.95
N PRO A 637 -5.16 9.73 -20.94
CA PRO A 637 -3.74 10.07 -20.75
C PRO A 637 -3.00 10.68 -21.96
N PHE A 638 -3.67 10.90 -23.10
CA PHE A 638 -3.02 11.34 -24.36
C PHE A 638 -2.82 12.86 -24.51
N PHE A 639 -2.98 13.64 -23.45
CA PHE A 639 -2.62 15.06 -23.51
C PHE A 639 -1.09 15.21 -23.50
N PRO A 640 -0.50 15.96 -24.46
CA PRO A 640 0.94 16.12 -24.54
C PRO A 640 1.49 16.76 -23.26
N ALA A 641 2.50 16.12 -22.68
CA ALA A 641 3.24 16.56 -21.49
C ALA A 641 4.12 17.81 -21.74
N ASP A 642 3.85 18.57 -22.81
CA ASP A 642 4.56 19.78 -23.22
C ASP A 642 4.19 20.96 -22.30
N GLY A 643 4.53 20.82 -21.03
CA GLY A 643 4.44 21.83 -20.00
C GLY A 643 3.58 21.37 -18.82
N LEU A 644 4.16 21.35 -17.63
CA LEU A 644 3.41 21.64 -16.41
C LEU A 644 2.51 22.86 -16.71
N MET A 645 1.21 22.65 -16.87
CA MET A 645 0.22 23.71 -17.11
C MET A 645 0.10 24.72 -15.95
N PHE A 646 0.92 24.60 -14.91
CA PHE A 646 1.03 25.62 -13.87
C PHE A 646 1.99 26.78 -14.23
N ALA A 647 2.75 26.70 -15.33
CA ALA A 647 3.75 27.73 -15.67
C ALA A 647 3.65 28.35 -17.07
N LYS A 648 2.81 27.83 -17.99
CA LYS A 648 2.37 28.62 -19.15
C LYS A 648 1.03 29.23 -18.78
N SER A 649 1.00 30.55 -18.60
CA SER A 649 -0.24 31.34 -18.69
C SER A 649 -1.09 30.73 -19.81
N PRO A 650 -2.33 30.27 -19.54
CA PRO A 650 -3.21 29.91 -20.64
C PRO A 650 -3.24 31.10 -21.59
N SER A 651 -3.18 30.83 -22.90
CA SER A 651 -3.51 31.86 -23.87
C SER A 651 -4.90 32.37 -23.53
N ILE A 652 -5.11 33.68 -23.70
CA ILE A 652 -6.26 34.51 -23.29
C ILE A 652 -7.65 33.95 -23.70
N ASN A 653 -7.72 32.82 -24.41
CA ASN A 653 -8.94 32.23 -24.97
C ASN A 653 -9.41 30.93 -24.27
N SER A 654 -8.79 30.48 -23.18
CA SER A 654 -9.30 29.34 -22.40
C SER A 654 -10.10 29.83 -21.18
N PRO A 655 -11.32 29.32 -20.91
CA PRO A 655 -12.20 29.78 -19.83
C PRO A 655 -11.82 29.18 -18.47
N VAL A 656 -10.53 28.99 -18.20
CA VAL A 656 -10.06 28.59 -16.86
C VAL A 656 -10.12 29.82 -15.96
N PRO A 657 -10.70 29.73 -14.74
CA PRO A 657 -10.53 30.77 -13.75
C PRO A 657 -9.04 30.83 -13.38
N THR A 658 -8.32 31.81 -13.93
CA THR A 658 -7.02 32.22 -13.38
C THR A 658 -7.21 32.55 -11.91
N LEU A 659 -6.50 31.82 -11.06
CA LEU A 659 -6.40 32.00 -9.62
C LEU A 659 -5.45 33.15 -9.27
#